data_AF-A0A7V4Y140-F1
#
_entry.id   AF-A0A7V4Y140-F1
#
_cell.length_a   1.000
_cell.length_b   1.000
_cell.length_c   1.000
_cell.angle_alpha   90.00
_cell.angle_beta   90.00
_cell.angle_gamma   90.00
#
_symmetry.space_group_name_H-M   'P 1'
#
loop_
_entity.id
_entity.type
_entity.pdbx_description
1 polymer ?
#
loop_
_entity_poly.entity_id
_entity_poly.type
_entity_poly.pdbx_seq_one_letter_code
_entity_poly.pdbx_strand_id
1 'polypeptide(L)'
;MKRINQLVFRAIIPPFLISLTILTSLVFIYDFGRLSSLLISKNASLGVILKLCAVIVPGILIFSLPLAFLIGILTGISGLCGEHQIIALRACGIPVRRLLPFMMWAGILVAICIAVLSMVVLPKSNNILQEVKGRISLSHAASQVQARVFNEIFPNIVFYVADFKSDRQTWENVFIVDNSDPKAPKTIVARRGTWISTGESPRIQIHLKEGASYTTDPLDPSKDSLTYFAATDIPIDLTESIKAYEDYRKLPLKVAEQSTLDLWKAINTKQGSLKVEAIIEFNRRISLPFSIFPFIFLGLSLSAARIRSGRTWGFALSLVSVLSFYILFFNGIRLASVGKINPWLGVWGANILFAIAGTTLLLIGEQNFRLAYWLEFWIDRAGLLRPMAKLGIRQAVNQILAADRLIARIAGNLSKLFFPKVVDLYIARGFLGYFFWCFIACGTLFVLLTLFDLLDDIVRNRIALAIVLDYFTFLTPQIIVLIVPISVLLAVLINFGIMEKHSEITAMKAGGWSLYRLSLPTFLLGSTLCLGLFLTQDYILPYANDHQDSLRNVIKGKPPQTTMRMQRKWIFGESSRIYNYEYFDGSQDSFVDLNIYEVDLNSVKILRRIHAAQARIISDGKWLLEDGWMRDFNSKPGSFRRIQHEIFNFPEKAGYFEKEIFQPKESSKLTYRELRNYINYLRESGYNALELQVELNKKISFPLSCIIMILIAVPFSFSMGKKGAFYGIGISIAIAIGYWTIAGVFDAMGAYGHLAPFLAAWAPNILFGAAGLILLLNMRT
;
A
#
# COMPACT_ATOMS: atom_id res chain seq x y z
N MET A 1 -12.08 -47.19 0.22
CA MET A 1 -11.86 -45.88 0.89
C MET A 1 -10.69 -45.08 0.31
N LYS A 2 -9.51 -45.69 0.06
CA LYS A 2 -8.34 -44.98 -0.50
C LYS A 2 -8.62 -44.18 -1.80
N ARG A 3 -9.42 -44.72 -2.74
CA ARG A 3 -9.72 -44.05 -4.03
C ARG A 3 -10.58 -42.78 -3.91
N ILE A 4 -11.58 -42.76 -3.02
CA ILE A 4 -12.42 -41.57 -2.81
C ILE A 4 -11.60 -40.45 -2.15
N ASN A 5 -10.77 -40.81 -1.17
CA ASN A 5 -9.88 -39.84 -0.52
C ASN A 5 -8.87 -39.26 -1.52
N GLN A 6 -8.30 -40.09 -2.41
CA GLN A 6 -7.42 -39.64 -3.50
C GLN A 6 -8.13 -38.70 -4.49
N LEU A 7 -9.40 -38.98 -4.81
CA LEU A 7 -10.22 -38.12 -5.67
C LEU A 7 -10.43 -36.75 -5.02
N VAL A 8 -10.84 -36.70 -3.75
CA VAL A 8 -11.03 -35.44 -3.01
C VAL A 8 -9.71 -34.68 -2.88
N PHE A 9 -8.61 -35.36 -2.56
CA PHE A 9 -7.28 -34.75 -2.49
C PHE A 9 -6.89 -34.08 -3.80
N ARG A 10 -7.03 -34.78 -4.94
CA ARG A 10 -6.73 -34.23 -6.27
C ARG A 10 -7.66 -33.10 -6.68
N ALA A 11 -8.89 -33.07 -6.15
CA ALA A 11 -9.83 -31.99 -6.43
C ALA A 11 -9.54 -30.71 -5.62
N ILE A 12 -9.20 -30.84 -4.34
CA ILE A 12 -9.09 -29.72 -3.39
C ILE A 12 -7.68 -29.13 -3.32
N ILE A 13 -6.62 -29.96 -3.32
CA ILE A 13 -5.26 -29.48 -3.06
C ILE A 13 -4.72 -28.54 -4.15
N PRO A 14 -4.87 -28.81 -5.45
CA PRO A 14 -4.40 -27.88 -6.48
C PRO A 14 -5.04 -26.48 -6.38
N PRO A 15 -6.38 -26.31 -6.31
CA PRO A 15 -6.96 -24.98 -6.16
C PRO A 15 -6.62 -24.34 -4.81
N PHE A 16 -6.46 -25.12 -3.74
CA PHE A 16 -5.96 -24.63 -2.44
C PHE A 16 -4.56 -24.01 -2.57
N LEU A 17 -3.58 -24.74 -3.11
CA LEU A 17 -2.19 -24.27 -3.23
C LEU A 17 -2.08 -23.08 -4.17
N ILE A 18 -2.81 -23.11 -5.28
CA ILE A 18 -2.87 -21.98 -6.22
C ILE A 18 -3.43 -20.76 -5.49
N SER A 19 -4.59 -20.90 -4.83
CA SER A 19 -5.21 -19.80 -4.07
C SER A 19 -4.26 -19.27 -3.01
N LEU A 20 -3.63 -20.15 -2.22
CA LEU A 20 -2.67 -19.75 -1.19
C LEU A 20 -1.51 -18.94 -1.78
N THR A 21 -0.98 -19.37 -2.92
CA THR A 21 0.10 -18.67 -3.62
C THR A 21 -0.36 -17.30 -4.13
N ILE A 22 -1.57 -17.18 -4.71
CA ILE A 22 -2.12 -15.90 -5.15
C ILE A 22 -2.25 -14.95 -3.97
N LEU A 23 -2.92 -15.43 -2.92
CA LEU A 23 -3.26 -14.63 -1.75
C LEU A 23 -1.97 -14.13 -1.11
N THR A 24 -1.03 -15.04 -0.82
CA THR A 24 0.24 -14.69 -0.18
C THR A 24 1.09 -13.74 -1.03
N SER A 25 1.18 -13.97 -2.34
CA SER A 25 1.99 -13.15 -3.23
C SER A 25 1.44 -11.75 -3.40
N LEU A 26 0.11 -11.62 -3.54
CA LEU A 26 -0.54 -10.31 -3.70
C LEU A 26 -0.31 -9.44 -2.47
N VAL A 27 -0.44 -10.00 -1.27
CA VAL A 27 -0.18 -9.27 -0.02
C VAL A 27 1.30 -8.94 0.12
N PHE A 28 2.16 -9.91 -0.20
CA PHE A 28 3.60 -9.74 -0.09
C PHE A 28 4.08 -8.59 -0.97
N ILE A 29 3.59 -8.49 -2.22
CA ILE A 29 3.93 -7.38 -3.11
C ILE A 29 3.51 -6.03 -2.50
N TYR A 30 2.30 -5.95 -1.94
CA TYR A 30 1.79 -4.72 -1.33
C TYR A 30 2.63 -4.27 -0.13
N ASP A 31 2.90 -5.18 0.82
CA ASP A 31 3.69 -4.88 2.01
C ASP A 31 5.17 -4.65 1.68
N PHE A 32 5.71 -5.40 0.73
CA PHE A 32 7.08 -5.26 0.27
C PHE A 32 7.29 -3.92 -0.44
N GLY A 33 6.37 -3.47 -1.30
CA GLY A 33 6.47 -2.15 -1.95
C GLY A 33 6.56 -1.00 -0.95
N ARG A 34 5.84 -1.08 0.18
CA ARG A 34 5.94 -0.10 1.27
C ARG A 34 7.31 -0.09 1.93
N LEU A 35 7.92 -1.28 2.09
CA LEU A 35 9.20 -1.46 2.79
C LEU A 35 10.42 -1.36 1.88
N SER A 36 10.28 -1.59 0.57
CA SER A 36 11.37 -1.53 -0.40
C SER A 36 11.93 -0.11 -0.51
N SER A 37 11.07 0.91 -0.42
CA SER A 37 11.48 2.32 -0.31
C SER A 37 12.42 2.57 0.89
N LEU A 38 12.22 1.85 2.00
CA LEU A 38 13.06 1.91 3.20
C LEU A 38 14.33 1.06 3.10
N LEU A 39 14.35 0.02 2.26
CA LEU A 39 15.47 -0.91 2.12
C LEU A 39 16.49 -0.44 1.10
N ILE A 40 16.02 0.17 0.01
CA ILE A 40 16.87 0.58 -1.10
C ILE A 40 17.50 1.96 -0.82
N SER A 41 16.93 2.75 0.10
CA SER A 41 17.60 3.94 0.68
C SER A 41 18.85 3.60 1.48
N LYS A 42 19.02 2.33 1.84
CA LYS A 42 19.85 1.93 2.98
C LYS A 42 20.97 0.95 2.63
N ASN A 43 21.34 0.83 1.35
CA ASN A 43 22.37 -0.09 0.86
C ASN A 43 22.29 -1.47 1.55
N ALA A 44 21.05 -1.92 1.84
CA ALA A 44 20.81 -2.98 2.79
C ALA A 44 21.34 -4.29 2.20
N SER A 45 22.13 -5.02 2.98
CA SER A 45 22.63 -6.32 2.53
C SER A 45 21.45 -7.23 2.16
N LEU A 46 21.64 -8.06 1.14
CA LEU A 46 20.64 -9.03 0.68
C LEU A 46 20.11 -9.89 1.85
N GLY A 47 20.96 -10.20 2.84
CA GLY A 47 20.56 -10.91 4.06
C GLY A 47 19.53 -10.17 4.91
N VAL A 48 19.62 -8.84 5.03
CA VAL A 48 18.64 -8.03 5.78
C VAL A 48 17.30 -7.98 5.03
N ILE A 49 17.35 -7.83 3.71
CA ILE A 49 16.15 -7.84 2.86
C ILE A 49 15.43 -9.19 2.98
N LEU A 50 16.16 -10.30 2.81
CA LEU A 50 15.60 -11.65 2.95
C LEU A 50 15.03 -11.91 4.35
N LYS A 51 15.71 -11.44 5.41
CA LYS A 51 15.21 -11.55 6.79
C LYS A 51 13.92 -10.76 6.99
N LEU A 52 13.81 -9.55 6.44
CA LEU A 52 12.57 -8.76 6.49
C LEU A 52 11.45 -9.43 5.70
N CYS A 53 11.73 -9.93 4.49
CA CYS A 53 10.75 -10.69 3.71
C CYS A 53 10.24 -11.90 4.51
N ALA A 54 11.14 -12.66 5.14
CA ALA A 54 10.79 -13.82 5.96
C ALA A 54 9.95 -13.47 7.20
N VAL A 55 10.11 -12.26 7.75
CA VAL A 55 9.34 -11.76 8.91
C VAL A 55 7.91 -11.37 8.54
N ILE A 56 7.65 -10.93 7.31
CA ILE A 56 6.33 -10.48 6.86
C ILE A 56 5.43 -11.66 6.47
N VAL A 57 6.00 -12.69 5.83
CA VAL A 57 5.26 -13.84 5.28
C VAL A 57 4.36 -14.55 6.31
N PRO A 58 4.77 -14.79 7.56
CA PRO A 58 3.92 -15.42 8.57
C PRO A 58 2.62 -14.64 8.84
N GLY A 59 2.69 -13.31 8.92
CA GLY A 59 1.52 -12.46 9.11
C GLY A 59 0.52 -12.59 7.96
N ILE A 60 1.04 -12.65 6.73
CA ILE A 60 0.25 -12.87 5.52
C ILE A 60 -0.41 -14.26 5.50
N LEU A 61 0.32 -15.31 5.90
CA LEU A 61 -0.14 -16.69 5.86
C LEU A 61 -1.30 -16.96 6.82
N ILE A 62 -1.32 -16.32 8.00
CA ILE A 62 -2.40 -16.48 8.99
C ILE A 62 -3.77 -16.19 8.39
N PHE A 63 -3.84 -15.21 7.49
CA PHE A 63 -5.08 -14.83 6.81
C PHE A 63 -5.26 -15.55 5.48
N SER A 64 -4.18 -15.79 4.75
CA SER A 64 -4.24 -16.44 3.43
C SER A 64 -4.63 -17.92 3.52
N LEU A 65 -4.28 -18.63 4.59
CA LEU A 65 -4.55 -20.07 4.75
C LEU A 65 -6.04 -20.41 4.86
N PRO A 66 -6.85 -19.81 5.76
CA PRO A 66 -8.29 -20.08 5.83
C PRO A 66 -9.02 -19.77 4.52
N LEU A 67 -8.66 -18.65 3.90
CA LEU A 67 -9.19 -18.19 2.62
C LEU A 67 -8.91 -19.18 1.51
N ALA A 68 -7.63 -19.51 1.32
CA ALA A 68 -7.20 -20.45 0.30
C ALA A 68 -7.87 -21.81 0.50
N PHE A 69 -8.02 -22.26 1.74
CA PHE A 69 -8.61 -23.55 2.05
C PHE A 69 -10.10 -23.60 1.69
N LEU A 70 -10.87 -22.57 2.05
CA LEU A 70 -12.27 -22.45 1.64
C LEU A 70 -12.42 -22.38 0.11
N ILE A 71 -11.57 -21.58 -0.57
CA ILE A 71 -11.55 -21.52 -2.04
C ILE A 71 -11.22 -22.90 -2.63
N GLY A 72 -10.24 -23.61 -2.08
CA GLY A 72 -9.84 -24.95 -2.49
C GLY A 72 -10.98 -25.96 -2.35
N ILE A 73 -11.71 -25.93 -1.24
CA ILE A 73 -12.88 -26.79 -1.00
C ILE A 73 -13.97 -26.49 -2.01
N LEU A 74 -14.43 -25.24 -2.10
CA LEU A 74 -15.54 -24.87 -2.96
C LEU A 74 -15.23 -25.10 -4.44
N THR A 75 -14.03 -24.71 -4.87
CA THR A 75 -13.58 -24.87 -6.26
C THR A 75 -13.31 -26.35 -6.59
N GLY A 76 -12.79 -27.13 -5.63
CA GLY A 76 -12.57 -28.57 -5.80
C GLY A 76 -13.89 -29.32 -5.95
N ILE A 77 -14.81 -29.13 -5.01
CA ILE A 77 -16.11 -29.83 -5.01
C ILE A 77 -17.00 -29.36 -6.16
N SER A 78 -17.06 -28.05 -6.45
CA SER A 78 -17.76 -27.54 -7.63
C SER A 78 -17.18 -28.08 -8.93
N GLY A 79 -15.86 -28.30 -9.00
CA GLY A 79 -15.23 -29.02 -10.11
C GLY A 79 -15.77 -30.46 -10.27
N LEU A 80 -15.85 -31.20 -9.17
CA LEU A 80 -16.40 -32.56 -9.15
C LEU A 80 -17.91 -32.60 -9.51
N CYS A 81 -18.67 -31.57 -9.13
CA CYS A 81 -20.07 -31.39 -9.56
C CYS A 81 -20.15 -31.19 -11.09
N GLY A 82 -19.34 -30.26 -11.63
CA GLY A 82 -19.32 -29.95 -13.06
C GLY A 82 -18.90 -31.13 -13.94
N GLU A 83 -18.00 -31.99 -13.44
CA GLU A 83 -17.59 -33.23 -14.11
C GLU A 83 -18.54 -34.41 -13.83
N HIS A 84 -19.70 -34.16 -13.21
CA HIS A 84 -20.73 -35.16 -12.88
C HIS A 84 -20.24 -36.30 -11.95
N GLN A 85 -19.06 -36.19 -11.34
CA GLN A 85 -18.48 -37.22 -10.48
C GLN A 85 -19.25 -37.35 -9.15
N ILE A 86 -19.77 -36.24 -8.61
CA ILE A 86 -20.60 -36.27 -7.40
C ILE A 86 -21.95 -36.96 -7.67
N ILE A 87 -22.49 -36.79 -8.88
CA ILE A 87 -23.73 -37.45 -9.30
C ILE A 87 -23.50 -38.96 -9.40
N ALA A 88 -22.37 -39.38 -10.00
CA ALA A 88 -21.98 -40.79 -10.05
C ALA A 88 -21.79 -41.41 -8.65
N LEU A 89 -21.16 -40.68 -7.71
CA LEU A 89 -21.02 -41.13 -6.32
C LEU A 89 -22.39 -41.31 -5.64
N ARG A 90 -23.32 -40.36 -5.82
CA ARG A 90 -24.69 -40.47 -5.28
C ARG A 90 -25.45 -41.64 -5.87
N ALA A 91 -25.31 -41.89 -7.18
CA ALA A 91 -25.93 -43.04 -7.85
C ALA A 91 -25.40 -44.38 -7.30
N CYS A 92 -24.15 -44.42 -6.83
CA CYS A 92 -23.57 -45.57 -6.13
C CYS A 92 -23.98 -45.67 -4.65
N GLY A 93 -24.95 -44.87 -4.19
CA GLY A 93 -25.39 -44.83 -2.79
C GLY A 93 -24.41 -44.17 -1.82
N ILE A 94 -23.42 -43.44 -2.32
CA ILE A 94 -22.42 -42.76 -1.48
C ILE A 94 -22.88 -41.32 -1.20
N PRO A 95 -23.26 -41.00 0.06
CA PRO A 95 -23.71 -39.66 0.39
C PRO A 95 -22.54 -38.67 0.42
N VAL A 96 -22.82 -37.40 0.13
CA VAL A 96 -21.80 -36.33 0.05
C VAL A 96 -21.12 -36.07 1.40
N ARG A 97 -21.82 -36.29 2.52
CA ARG A 97 -21.23 -36.25 3.88
C ARG A 97 -20.05 -37.21 4.06
N ARG A 98 -19.93 -38.26 3.24
CA ARG A 98 -18.80 -39.20 3.29
C ARG A 98 -17.47 -38.56 2.87
N LEU A 99 -17.50 -37.39 2.23
CA LEU A 99 -16.31 -36.60 1.90
C LEU A 99 -15.79 -35.79 3.11
N LEU A 100 -16.64 -35.57 4.12
CA LEU A 100 -16.35 -34.74 5.29
C LEU A 100 -15.13 -35.19 6.12
N PRO A 101 -14.94 -36.49 6.46
CA PRO A 101 -13.83 -36.90 7.33
C PRO A 101 -12.45 -36.56 6.77
N PHE A 102 -12.29 -36.67 5.45
CA PHE A 102 -11.05 -36.31 4.78
C PHE A 102 -10.80 -34.80 4.82
N MET A 103 -11.84 -34.01 4.56
CA MET A 103 -11.76 -32.54 4.62
C MET A 103 -11.48 -32.05 6.05
N MET A 104 -12.05 -32.72 7.06
CA MET A 104 -11.76 -32.46 8.48
C MET A 104 -10.31 -32.75 8.82
N TRP A 105 -9.75 -33.86 8.36
CA TRP A 105 -8.33 -34.18 8.60
C TRP A 105 -7.39 -33.16 7.96
N ALA A 106 -7.64 -32.80 6.69
CA ALA A 106 -6.91 -31.72 6.02
C ALA A 106 -7.10 -30.37 6.74
N GLY A 107 -8.30 -30.09 7.23
CA GLY A 107 -8.62 -28.89 7.99
C GLY A 107 -7.89 -28.79 9.32
N ILE A 108 -7.76 -29.91 10.05
CA ILE A 108 -6.98 -29.96 11.30
C ILE A 108 -5.52 -29.60 11.03
N LEU A 109 -4.91 -30.12 9.96
CA LEU A 109 -3.54 -29.77 9.59
C LEU A 109 -3.38 -28.27 9.29
N VAL A 110 -4.33 -27.70 8.54
CA VAL A 110 -4.34 -26.26 8.24
C VAL A 110 -4.56 -25.43 9.52
N ALA A 111 -5.48 -25.83 10.39
CA ALA A 111 -5.74 -25.17 11.67
C ALA A 111 -4.52 -25.19 12.59
N ILE A 112 -3.81 -26.33 12.68
CA ILE A 112 -2.55 -26.44 13.43
C ILE A 112 -1.50 -25.48 12.85
N CYS A 113 -1.34 -25.44 11.52
CA CYS A 113 -0.42 -24.51 10.88
C CYS A 113 -0.76 -23.05 11.23
N ILE A 114 -2.03 -22.66 11.15
CA ILE A 114 -2.48 -21.30 11.50
C ILE A 114 -2.22 -21.02 12.99
N ALA A 115 -2.48 -21.97 13.89
CA ALA A 115 -2.25 -21.80 15.32
C ALA A 115 -0.76 -21.61 15.65
N VAL A 116 0.12 -22.39 15.02
CA VAL A 116 1.58 -22.22 15.17
C VAL A 116 2.01 -20.85 14.63
N LEU A 117 1.52 -20.45 13.47
CA LEU A 117 1.82 -19.15 12.89
C LEU A 117 1.35 -18.00 13.78
N SER A 118 0.11 -18.05 14.28
CA SER A 118 -0.49 -16.97 15.07
C SER A 118 0.05 -16.88 16.50
N MET A 119 0.27 -18.00 17.17
CA MET A 119 0.64 -18.01 18.59
C MET A 119 2.15 -17.95 18.83
N VAL A 120 2.97 -18.46 17.90
CA VAL A 120 4.42 -18.62 18.08
C VAL A 120 5.21 -17.77 17.10
N VAL A 121 4.92 -17.88 15.80
CA VAL A 121 5.74 -17.24 14.76
C VAL A 121 5.48 -15.75 14.69
N LEU A 122 4.22 -15.31 14.76
CA LEU A 122 3.84 -13.91 14.64
C LEU A 122 4.45 -13.03 15.75
N PRO A 123 4.38 -13.38 17.05
CA PRO A 123 5.00 -12.56 18.08
C PRO A 123 6.53 -12.47 17.94
N LYS A 124 7.19 -13.57 17.58
CA LYS A 124 8.64 -13.58 17.31
C LYS A 124 8.99 -12.68 16.12
N SER A 125 8.19 -12.75 15.05
CA SER A 125 8.37 -11.94 13.85
C SER A 125 8.21 -10.44 14.16
N ASN A 126 7.20 -10.08 14.96
CA ASN A 126 6.99 -8.69 15.40
C ASN A 126 8.14 -8.17 16.27
N ASN A 127 8.68 -8.97 17.19
CA ASN A 127 9.84 -8.57 18.00
C ASN A 127 11.08 -8.32 17.15
N ILE A 128 11.37 -9.20 16.18
CA ILE A 128 12.47 -9.01 15.23
C ILE A 128 12.23 -7.77 14.38
N LEU A 129 11.00 -7.55 13.91
CA LEU A 129 10.64 -6.37 13.13
C LEU A 129 10.89 -5.07 13.90
N GLN A 130 10.58 -5.03 15.20
CA GLN A 130 10.84 -3.86 16.06
C GLN A 130 12.34 -3.67 16.32
N GLU A 131 13.09 -4.74 16.56
CA GLU A 131 14.55 -4.66 16.70
C GLU A 131 15.20 -4.15 15.42
N VAL A 132 14.77 -4.68 14.28
CA VAL A 132 15.25 -4.25 12.95
C VAL A 132 14.87 -2.80 12.70
N LYS A 133 13.61 -2.39 12.94
CA LYS A 133 13.18 -0.97 12.85
C LYS A 133 14.03 -0.07 13.75
N GLY A 134 14.34 -0.50 14.96
CA GLY A 134 15.15 0.25 15.92
C GLY A 134 16.59 0.48 15.50
N ARG A 135 17.28 -0.60 15.14
CA ARG A 135 18.64 -0.53 14.60
C ARG A 135 18.67 0.31 13.32
N ILE A 136 17.63 0.19 12.49
CA ILE A 136 17.43 0.94 11.25
C ILE A 136 17.13 2.42 11.49
N SER A 137 16.62 2.82 12.65
CA SER A 137 16.34 4.23 12.97
C SER A 137 17.58 4.96 13.51
N LEU A 138 18.38 4.31 14.35
CA LEU A 138 19.53 4.95 15.01
C LEU A 138 20.81 5.00 14.17
N SER A 139 21.08 3.97 13.37
CA SER A 139 22.26 3.93 12.49
C SER A 139 22.12 4.72 11.18
N HIS A 140 20.92 5.24 10.87
CA HIS A 140 20.58 5.80 9.55
C HIS A 140 20.19 7.28 9.54
N ALA A 141 20.20 8.00 10.66
CA ALA A 141 20.00 9.45 10.64
C ALA A 141 20.98 10.15 9.67
N ALA A 142 22.20 9.61 9.56
CA ALA A 142 23.25 10.02 8.62
C ALA A 142 22.93 9.77 7.12
N SER A 143 22.06 8.81 6.80
CA SER A 143 21.72 8.41 5.41
C SER A 143 20.42 9.01 4.89
N GLN A 144 19.62 9.61 5.76
CA GLN A 144 18.37 10.31 5.38
C GLN A 144 18.61 11.75 4.96
N VAL A 145 19.86 12.21 5.02
CA VAL A 145 20.25 13.56 4.63
C VAL A 145 20.02 13.72 3.14
N GLN A 146 19.03 14.52 2.78
CA GLN A 146 18.77 14.86 1.40
C GLN A 146 19.62 16.06 1.01
N ALA A 147 20.25 15.99 -0.16
CA ALA A 147 20.96 17.13 -0.71
C ALA A 147 19.94 18.18 -1.09
N ARG A 148 20.31 19.43 -0.86
CA ARG A 148 19.55 20.62 -1.17
C ARG A 148 18.22 20.73 -0.41
N VAL A 149 18.11 20.06 0.73
CA VAL A 149 16.96 20.12 1.64
C VAL A 149 17.46 20.43 3.05
N PHE A 150 16.71 21.24 3.80
CA PHE A 150 16.96 21.42 5.23
C PHE A 150 16.50 20.17 5.98
N ASN A 151 17.46 19.48 6.58
CA ASN A 151 17.24 18.25 7.33
C ASN A 151 17.13 18.59 8.83
N GLU A 152 15.93 18.43 9.39
CA GLU A 152 15.63 18.63 10.82
C GLU A 152 15.57 17.27 11.56
N ILE A 153 16.49 16.36 11.21
CA ILE A 153 16.46 14.96 11.69
C ILE A 153 16.79 14.88 13.19
N PHE A 154 17.57 15.85 13.69
CA PHE A 154 18.02 15.90 15.07
C PHE A 154 17.34 17.06 15.81
N PRO A 155 16.94 16.87 17.08
CA PRO A 155 16.41 17.95 17.89
C PRO A 155 17.42 19.10 17.95
N ASN A 156 16.94 20.33 17.74
CA ASN A 156 17.73 21.56 17.82
C ASN A 156 18.89 21.70 16.82
N ILE A 157 19.07 20.77 15.87
CA ILE A 157 20.09 20.87 14.83
C ILE A 157 19.42 20.78 13.46
N VAL A 158 19.63 21.82 12.66
CA VAL A 158 19.21 21.86 11.25
C VAL A 158 20.45 21.85 10.39
N PHE A 159 20.47 21.04 9.35
CA PHE A 159 21.58 21.06 8.42
C PHE A 159 21.15 20.87 6.98
N TYR A 160 21.91 21.52 6.11
CA TYR A 160 21.75 21.54 4.68
C TYR A 160 23.07 21.12 4.03
N VAL A 161 22.96 20.25 3.03
CA VAL A 161 24.10 19.77 2.24
C VAL A 161 23.83 20.14 0.79
N ALA A 162 24.67 20.95 0.16
CA ALA A 162 24.43 21.39 -1.20
C ALA A 162 24.58 20.25 -2.22
N ASP A 163 25.59 19.40 -2.05
CA ASP A 163 25.79 18.23 -2.90
C ASP A 163 26.51 17.09 -2.17
N PHE A 164 26.43 15.91 -2.76
CA PHE A 164 27.20 14.74 -2.34
C PHE A 164 28.23 14.39 -3.40
N LYS A 165 29.43 14.01 -2.96
CA LYS A 165 30.38 13.34 -3.85
C LYS A 165 29.82 11.97 -4.27
N SER A 166 30.35 11.36 -5.35
CA SER A 166 29.86 10.07 -5.88
C SER A 166 29.80 8.92 -4.86
N ASP A 167 30.52 9.02 -3.74
CA ASP A 167 30.50 8.06 -2.63
C ASP A 167 29.32 8.24 -1.64
N ARG A 168 28.58 9.36 -1.70
CA ARG A 168 27.53 9.80 -0.75
C ARG A 168 27.92 9.88 0.72
N GLN A 169 29.18 9.64 1.06
CA GLN A 169 29.70 9.78 2.41
C GLN A 169 30.35 11.14 2.63
N THR A 170 30.84 11.75 1.56
CA THR A 170 31.43 13.07 1.57
C THR A 170 30.40 14.11 1.11
N TRP A 171 30.15 15.09 1.97
CA TRP A 171 29.28 16.23 1.73
C TRP A 171 30.08 17.39 1.18
N GLU A 172 29.46 18.18 0.30
CA GLU A 172 30.01 19.42 -0.22
C GLU A 172 29.10 20.60 0.14
N ASN A 173 29.71 21.69 0.61
CA ASN A 173 29.08 22.93 1.04
C ASN A 173 27.93 22.69 2.03
N VAL A 174 28.34 22.48 3.28
CA VAL A 174 27.47 22.15 4.41
C VAL A 174 27.13 23.43 5.17
N PHE A 175 25.85 23.62 5.47
CA PHE A 175 25.35 24.66 6.37
C PHE A 175 24.63 23.98 7.54
N ILE A 176 25.00 24.31 8.77
CA ILE A 176 24.45 23.73 10.00
C ILE A 176 24.02 24.86 10.93
N VAL A 177 22.86 24.73 11.55
CA VAL A 177 22.40 25.55 12.66
C VAL A 177 22.23 24.64 13.86
N ASP A 178 23.05 24.87 14.88
CA ASP A 178 23.08 24.14 16.12
C ASP A 178 22.54 25.03 17.24
N ASN A 179 21.32 24.74 17.66
CA ASN A 179 20.63 25.37 18.79
C ASN A 179 20.63 24.46 20.03
N SER A 180 21.53 23.47 20.09
CA SER A 180 21.60 22.53 21.23
C SER A 180 21.92 23.24 22.55
N ASP A 181 22.68 24.33 22.50
CA ASP A 181 22.86 25.27 23.61
C ASP A 181 22.09 26.57 23.32
N PRO A 182 20.92 26.79 23.95
CA PRO A 182 20.12 27.99 23.75
C PRO A 182 20.83 29.29 24.13
N LYS A 183 21.90 29.23 24.95
CA LYS A 183 22.66 30.42 25.38
C LYS A 183 23.73 30.83 24.37
N ALA A 184 24.09 29.94 23.44
CA ALA A 184 25.15 30.17 22.46
C ALA A 184 24.84 29.42 21.14
N PRO A 185 23.73 29.73 20.46
CA PRO A 185 23.39 29.09 19.19
C PRO A 185 24.48 29.35 18.14
N LYS A 186 24.80 28.31 17.36
CA LYS A 186 25.88 28.32 16.38
C LYS A 186 25.34 28.12 14.98
N THR A 187 25.84 28.93 14.04
CA THR A 187 25.68 28.68 12.60
C THR A 187 27.03 28.33 12.02
N ILE A 188 27.13 27.17 11.38
CA ILE A 188 28.39 26.62 10.89
C ILE A 188 28.26 26.43 9.38
N VAL A 189 29.26 26.92 8.65
CA VAL A 189 29.41 26.69 7.22
C VAL A 189 30.72 25.96 6.99
N ALA A 190 30.71 24.90 6.20
CA ALA A 190 31.91 24.10 5.92
C ALA A 190 31.94 23.64 4.46
N ARG A 191 33.13 23.58 3.87
CA ARG A 191 33.28 23.15 2.48
C ARG A 191 33.05 21.65 2.32
N ARG A 192 33.50 20.86 3.30
CA ARG A 192 33.31 19.40 3.30
C ARG A 192 32.84 18.93 4.66
N GLY A 193 32.00 17.90 4.64
CA GLY A 193 31.61 17.18 5.84
C GLY A 193 31.57 15.67 5.61
N THR A 194 31.84 14.91 6.65
CA THR A 194 31.77 13.45 6.65
C THR A 194 31.25 12.96 7.98
N TRP A 195 30.50 11.87 7.98
CA TRP A 195 30.11 11.20 9.21
C TRP A 195 31.21 10.29 9.73
N ILE A 196 31.50 10.36 11.02
CA ILE A 196 32.34 9.39 11.72
C ILE A 196 31.45 8.64 12.71
N SER A 197 31.28 7.33 12.48
CA SER A 197 30.65 6.41 13.41
C SER A 197 31.74 5.71 14.19
N THR A 198 31.81 5.94 15.50
CA THR A 198 32.73 5.22 16.38
C THR A 198 32.04 3.92 16.79
N GLY A 199 32.56 2.78 16.31
CA GLY A 199 31.87 1.48 16.26
C GLY A 199 31.32 0.89 17.57
N GLU A 200 31.52 1.54 18.72
CA GLU A 200 31.06 1.06 20.03
C GLU A 200 30.31 2.10 20.87
N SER A 201 30.20 3.35 20.43
CA SER A 201 29.52 4.43 21.18
C SER A 201 28.30 4.97 20.42
N PRO A 202 27.18 5.27 21.10
CA PRO A 202 25.97 5.88 20.51
C PRO A 202 26.17 7.34 20.06
N ARG A 203 27.40 7.79 19.86
CA ARG A 203 27.73 9.16 19.47
C ARG A 203 28.11 9.16 18.01
N ILE A 204 27.33 9.89 17.21
CA ILE A 204 27.69 10.19 15.83
C ILE A 204 28.45 11.51 15.85
N GLN A 205 29.59 11.58 15.18
CA GLN A 205 30.31 12.83 15.00
C GLN A 205 30.21 13.28 13.54
N ILE A 206 29.88 14.56 13.35
CA ILE A 206 30.04 15.20 12.04
C ILE A 206 31.44 15.79 12.03
N HIS A 207 32.28 15.26 11.15
CA HIS A 207 33.59 15.81 10.88
C HIS A 207 33.48 16.81 9.73
N LEU A 208 33.68 18.09 10.03
CA LEU A 208 33.67 19.18 9.06
C LEU A 208 35.08 19.64 8.76
N LYS A 209 35.35 19.99 7.49
CA LYS A 209 36.64 20.52 7.03
C LYS A 209 36.45 21.84 6.27
N GLU A 210 37.42 22.73 6.45
CA GLU A 210 37.51 24.04 5.78
C GLU A 210 36.22 24.86 5.98
N GLY A 211 36.02 25.42 7.17
CA GLY A 211 34.78 26.11 7.50
C GLY A 211 34.91 27.24 8.51
N ALA A 212 33.76 27.83 8.83
CA ALA A 212 33.61 28.89 9.82
C ALA A 212 32.39 28.62 10.70
N SER A 213 32.54 28.92 12.00
CA SER A 213 31.48 28.85 13.00
C SER A 213 31.17 30.25 13.49
N TYR A 214 29.89 30.61 13.47
CA TYR A 214 29.33 31.88 13.92
C TYR A 214 28.53 31.59 15.18
N THR A 215 29.05 31.97 16.34
CA THR A 215 28.35 31.79 17.63
C THR A 215 27.62 33.08 17.96
N THR A 216 26.30 33.01 18.10
CA THR A 216 25.46 34.17 18.40
C THR A 216 25.23 34.27 19.90
N ASP A 217 25.33 35.47 20.46
CA ASP A 217 24.88 35.72 21.84
C ASP A 217 23.41 36.18 21.79
N PRO A 218 22.44 35.41 22.33
CA PRO A 218 21.03 35.76 22.28
C PRO A 218 20.69 37.05 23.04
N LEU A 219 21.48 37.41 24.06
CA LEU A 219 21.24 38.58 24.90
C LEU A 219 21.90 39.84 24.33
N ASP A 220 22.99 39.67 23.60
CA ASP A 220 23.71 40.77 22.96
C ASP A 220 24.27 40.36 21.58
N PRO A 221 23.43 40.41 20.52
CA PRO A 221 23.83 40.03 19.17
C PRO A 221 24.98 40.85 18.58
N SER A 222 25.48 41.89 19.27
CA SER A 222 26.69 42.61 18.89
C SER A 222 27.97 41.83 19.22
N LYS A 223 27.92 40.89 20.16
CA LYS A 223 29.06 40.10 20.64
C LYS A 223 29.31 38.79 19.90
N ASP A 224 28.60 38.52 18.80
CA ASP A 224 28.82 37.26 18.06
C ASP A 224 30.28 37.06 17.69
N SER A 225 30.75 35.83 17.90
CA SER A 225 32.11 35.42 17.61
C SER A 225 32.18 34.62 16.32
N LEU A 226 33.16 34.95 15.48
CA LEU A 226 33.48 34.25 14.25
C LEU A 226 34.77 33.46 14.44
N THR A 227 34.69 32.14 14.28
CA THR A 227 35.84 31.23 14.38
C THR A 227 36.03 30.47 13.08
N TYR A 228 37.19 30.63 12.44
CA TYR A 228 37.58 29.80 11.29
C TYR A 228 38.24 28.51 11.77
N PHE A 229 37.95 27.39 11.12
CA PHE A 229 38.54 26.10 11.45
C PHE A 229 38.99 25.34 10.20
N ALA A 230 40.13 24.65 10.32
CA ALA A 230 40.60 23.72 9.29
C ALA A 230 39.82 22.40 9.34
N ALA A 231 39.57 21.89 10.56
CA ALA A 231 38.68 20.78 10.81
C ALA A 231 38.00 20.96 12.18
N THR A 232 36.76 20.51 12.32
CA THR A 232 36.04 20.47 13.61
C THR A 232 35.11 19.28 13.65
N ASP A 233 34.92 18.71 14.83
CA ASP A 233 33.98 17.61 15.07
C ASP A 233 32.80 18.11 15.88
N ILE A 234 31.59 17.96 15.34
CA ILE A 234 30.35 18.25 16.04
C ILE A 234 29.82 16.92 16.59
N PRO A 235 29.87 16.70 17.90
CA PRO A 235 29.25 15.52 18.50
C PRO A 235 27.73 15.71 18.45
N ILE A 236 27.05 14.81 17.75
CA ILE A 236 25.60 14.68 17.87
C ILE A 236 25.36 13.67 18.99
N ASP A 237 24.95 14.19 20.14
CA ASP A 237 24.57 13.35 21.26
C ASP A 237 23.21 12.73 21.00
N LEU A 238 23.22 11.48 20.51
CA LEU A 238 22.00 10.70 20.35
C LEU A 238 21.49 10.17 21.70
N THR A 239 22.11 10.47 22.84
CA THR A 239 21.66 9.91 24.13
C THR A 239 20.21 10.25 24.42
N GLU A 240 19.72 11.46 24.08
CA GLU A 240 18.30 11.80 24.25
C GLU A 240 17.40 11.10 23.22
N SER A 241 17.82 10.98 21.96
CA SER A 241 17.02 10.29 20.93
C SER A 241 17.02 8.77 21.12
N ILE A 242 18.10 8.22 21.67
CA ILE A 242 18.26 6.83 22.08
C ILE A 242 17.49 6.58 23.37
N LYS A 243 17.53 7.48 24.36
CA LYS A 243 16.65 7.40 25.53
C LYS A 243 15.19 7.51 25.13
N ALA A 244 14.82 8.43 24.24
CA ALA A 244 13.48 8.54 23.70
C ALA A 244 13.09 7.29 22.90
N TYR A 245 14.02 6.67 22.17
CA TYR A 245 13.81 5.39 21.48
C TYR A 245 13.72 4.20 22.46
N GLU A 246 14.52 4.18 23.52
CA GLU A 246 14.47 3.19 24.59
C GLU A 246 13.20 3.33 25.43
N ASP A 247 12.76 4.56 25.69
CA ASP A 247 11.51 4.88 26.36
C ASP A 247 10.32 4.60 25.43
N TYR A 248 10.48 4.80 24.12
CA TYR A 248 9.53 4.32 23.11
C TYR A 248 9.49 2.79 23.06
N ARG A 249 10.61 2.11 23.26
CA ARG A 249 10.69 0.65 23.40
C ARG A 249 10.07 0.16 24.71
N LYS A 250 10.05 1.01 25.75
CA LYS A 250 9.35 0.80 27.02
C LYS A 250 7.86 1.14 26.96
N LEU A 251 7.37 1.83 25.92
CA LEU A 251 5.93 1.96 25.70
C LEU A 251 5.32 0.56 25.63
N PRO A 252 4.14 0.35 26.25
CA PRO A 252 3.51 -0.96 26.22
C PRO A 252 3.29 -1.36 24.76
N LEU A 253 3.93 -2.46 24.35
CA LEU A 253 3.75 -3.07 23.02
C LEU A 253 2.27 -3.06 22.64
N LYS A 254 1.96 -2.78 21.36
CA LYS A 254 0.60 -2.98 20.84
C LYS A 254 0.15 -4.37 21.29
N VAL A 255 -1.11 -4.50 21.71
CA VAL A 255 -1.65 -5.76 22.23
C VAL A 255 -1.42 -6.90 21.22
N ALA A 256 -1.57 -6.63 19.92
CA ALA A 256 -1.27 -7.57 18.83
C ALA A 256 0.23 -7.97 18.70
N GLU A 257 1.16 -7.18 19.23
CA GLU A 257 2.61 -7.43 19.18
C GLU A 257 3.12 -8.22 20.40
N GLN A 258 2.31 -8.35 21.46
CA GLN A 258 2.68 -9.11 22.66
C GLN A 258 2.70 -10.62 22.41
N SER A 259 3.54 -11.35 23.15
CA SER A 259 3.53 -12.81 23.12
C SER A 259 2.22 -13.34 23.68
N THR A 260 1.81 -14.53 23.24
CA THR A 260 0.54 -15.14 23.68
C THR A 260 0.52 -15.39 25.20
N LEU A 261 1.69 -15.64 25.79
CA LEU A 261 1.84 -15.80 27.24
C LEU A 261 1.75 -14.47 27.99
N ASP A 262 2.32 -13.40 27.43
CA ASP A 262 2.20 -12.06 28.00
C ASP A 262 0.76 -11.53 27.90
N LEU A 263 0.04 -11.87 26.83
CA LEU A 263 -1.39 -11.58 26.70
C LEU A 263 -2.21 -12.27 27.80
N TRP A 264 -1.94 -13.55 28.07
CA TRP A 264 -2.63 -14.27 29.14
C TRP A 264 -2.38 -13.63 30.52
N LYS A 265 -1.13 -13.20 30.80
CA LYS A 265 -0.82 -12.43 32.01
C LYS A 265 -1.51 -11.06 32.01
N ALA A 266 -1.55 -10.36 30.88
CA ALA A 266 -2.15 -9.04 30.75
C ALA A 266 -3.67 -9.07 31.02
N ILE A 267 -4.37 -10.15 30.66
CA ILE A 267 -5.79 -10.34 30.96
C ILE A 267 -6.06 -10.31 32.48
N ASN A 268 -5.14 -10.84 33.28
CA ASN A 268 -5.27 -10.90 34.73
C ASN A 268 -4.73 -9.66 35.44
N THR A 269 -3.81 -8.92 34.80
CA THR A 269 -3.07 -7.82 35.44
C THR A 269 -3.59 -6.43 35.08
N LYS A 270 -4.07 -6.23 33.84
CA LYS A 270 -4.53 -4.91 33.34
C LYS A 270 -6.02 -4.70 33.63
N GLN A 271 -6.43 -3.43 33.76
CA GLN A 271 -7.82 -3.03 33.97
C GLN A 271 -8.32 -2.12 32.83
N GLY A 272 -9.65 -1.96 32.69
CA GLY A 272 -10.27 -1.09 31.69
C GLY A 272 -10.16 -1.59 30.25
N SER A 273 -9.97 -0.66 29.30
CA SER A 273 -9.93 -0.94 27.85
C SER A 273 -8.80 -1.89 27.44
N LEU A 274 -7.63 -1.77 28.08
CA LEU A 274 -6.45 -2.61 27.80
C LEU A 274 -6.70 -4.09 28.13
N LYS A 275 -7.52 -4.38 29.15
CA LYS A 275 -7.94 -5.76 29.47
C LYS A 275 -8.83 -6.32 28.36
N VAL A 276 -9.80 -5.53 27.90
CA VAL A 276 -10.72 -5.91 26.82
C VAL A 276 -9.96 -6.19 25.54
N GLU A 277 -9.02 -5.32 25.16
CA GLU A 277 -8.14 -5.54 24.00
C GLU A 277 -7.33 -6.83 24.12
N ALA A 278 -6.74 -7.12 25.29
CA ALA A 278 -5.98 -8.35 25.52
C ALA A 278 -6.85 -9.60 25.41
N ILE A 279 -8.07 -9.57 25.93
CA ILE A 279 -9.04 -10.68 25.81
C ILE A 279 -9.43 -10.89 24.35
N ILE A 280 -9.70 -9.81 23.60
CA ILE A 280 -10.07 -9.87 22.18
C ILE A 280 -8.93 -10.49 21.37
N GLU A 281 -7.71 -10.01 21.53
CA GLU A 281 -6.56 -10.48 20.77
C GLU A 281 -6.22 -11.95 21.09
N PHE A 282 -6.26 -12.33 22.37
CA PHE A 282 -6.07 -13.73 22.78
C PHE A 282 -7.11 -14.65 22.15
N ASN A 283 -8.40 -14.29 22.23
CA ASN A 283 -9.46 -15.07 21.62
C ASN A 283 -9.34 -15.10 20.10
N ARG A 284 -8.90 -14.01 19.45
CA ARG A 284 -8.73 -13.92 17.99
C ARG A 284 -7.67 -14.92 17.50
N ARG A 285 -6.54 -15.03 18.21
CA ARG A 285 -5.46 -15.98 17.87
C ARG A 285 -5.91 -17.44 17.90
N ILE A 286 -6.90 -17.77 18.74
CA ILE A 286 -7.51 -19.09 18.83
C ILE A 286 -8.64 -19.23 17.81
N SER A 287 -9.51 -18.24 17.69
CA SER A 287 -10.70 -18.27 16.84
C SER A 287 -10.37 -18.41 15.34
N LEU A 288 -9.26 -17.81 14.88
CA LEU A 288 -8.82 -17.90 13.47
C LEU A 288 -8.50 -19.35 13.01
N PRO A 289 -7.66 -20.14 13.72
CA PRO A 289 -7.50 -21.57 13.44
C PRO A 289 -8.81 -22.35 13.36
N PHE A 290 -9.76 -22.04 14.25
CA PHE A 290 -11.05 -22.73 14.32
C PHE A 290 -12.01 -22.35 13.20
N SER A 291 -11.78 -21.25 12.47
CA SER A 291 -12.64 -20.85 11.34
C SER A 291 -12.62 -21.85 10.18
N ILE A 292 -11.61 -22.72 10.13
CA ILE A 292 -11.49 -23.80 9.16
C ILE A 292 -12.68 -24.78 9.22
N PHE A 293 -13.18 -25.10 10.42
CA PHE A 293 -14.26 -26.08 10.55
C PHE A 293 -15.59 -25.56 9.98
N PRO A 294 -16.09 -24.36 10.36
CA PRO A 294 -17.24 -23.74 9.70
C PRO A 294 -17.10 -23.69 8.17
N PHE A 295 -15.90 -23.38 7.66
CA PHE A 295 -15.62 -23.32 6.23
C PHE A 295 -15.71 -24.69 5.53
N ILE A 296 -15.37 -25.78 6.21
CA ILE A 296 -15.56 -27.14 5.69
C ILE A 296 -17.05 -27.43 5.51
N PHE A 297 -17.85 -27.20 6.54
CA PHE A 297 -19.30 -27.45 6.50
C PHE A 297 -20.00 -26.59 5.45
N LEU A 298 -19.67 -25.30 5.44
CA LEU A 298 -20.23 -24.34 4.50
C LEU A 298 -19.76 -24.61 3.06
N GLY A 299 -18.49 -24.94 2.86
CA GLY A 299 -17.93 -25.25 1.55
C GLY A 299 -18.52 -26.52 0.92
N LEU A 300 -18.72 -27.56 1.73
CA LEU A 300 -19.34 -28.81 1.28
C LEU A 300 -20.82 -28.60 0.94
N SER A 301 -21.56 -27.89 1.79
CA SER A 301 -23.00 -27.64 1.60
C SER A 301 -23.30 -26.74 0.40
N LEU A 302 -22.63 -25.59 0.29
CA LEU A 302 -22.84 -24.66 -0.83
C LEU A 302 -22.46 -25.25 -2.18
N SER A 303 -21.39 -26.04 -2.24
CA SER A 303 -20.98 -26.72 -3.49
C SER A 303 -21.95 -27.82 -3.89
N ALA A 304 -22.43 -28.61 -2.93
CA ALA A 304 -23.33 -29.73 -3.20
C ALA A 304 -24.76 -29.31 -3.53
N ALA A 305 -25.19 -28.11 -3.09
CA ALA A 305 -26.53 -27.58 -3.36
C ALA A 305 -26.78 -27.26 -4.84
N ARG A 306 -25.73 -27.07 -5.66
CA ARG A 306 -25.86 -26.81 -7.11
C ARG A 306 -25.13 -27.86 -7.93
N ILE A 307 -25.85 -28.93 -8.23
CA ILE A 307 -25.40 -30.14 -8.94
C ILE A 307 -24.91 -29.87 -10.38
N ARG A 308 -25.26 -28.72 -11.00
CA ARG A 308 -24.83 -28.31 -12.36
C ARG A 308 -23.89 -27.09 -12.37
N SER A 309 -23.26 -26.75 -11.25
CA SER A 309 -22.35 -25.61 -11.18
C SER A 309 -20.94 -26.00 -11.62
N GLY A 310 -20.42 -25.32 -12.66
CA GLY A 310 -19.02 -25.43 -13.06
C GLY A 310 -18.07 -24.76 -12.06
N ARG A 311 -16.78 -25.08 -12.15
CA ARG A 311 -15.72 -24.70 -11.20
C ARG A 311 -15.61 -23.20 -10.88
N THR A 312 -16.01 -22.34 -11.81
CA THR A 312 -16.08 -20.87 -11.63
C THR A 312 -17.09 -20.44 -10.56
N TRP A 313 -18.20 -21.17 -10.39
CA TRP A 313 -19.19 -20.90 -9.35
C TRP A 313 -18.66 -21.20 -7.95
N GLY A 314 -17.85 -22.26 -7.78
CA GLY A 314 -17.18 -22.55 -6.52
C GLY A 314 -16.29 -21.40 -6.05
N PHE A 315 -15.53 -20.80 -6.98
CA PHE A 315 -14.72 -19.63 -6.70
C PHE A 315 -15.57 -18.40 -6.33
N ALA A 316 -16.62 -18.09 -7.10
CA ALA A 316 -17.50 -16.96 -6.79
C ALA A 316 -18.19 -17.09 -5.41
N LEU A 317 -18.69 -18.28 -5.07
CA LEU A 317 -19.30 -18.57 -3.77
C LEU A 317 -18.29 -18.44 -2.63
N SER A 318 -17.04 -18.83 -2.87
CA SER A 318 -15.97 -18.71 -1.87
C SER A 318 -15.72 -17.26 -1.51
N LEU A 319 -15.71 -16.38 -2.50
CA LEU A 319 -15.47 -14.96 -2.30
C LEU A 319 -16.56 -14.29 -1.45
N VAL A 320 -17.83 -14.56 -1.78
CA VAL A 320 -18.97 -14.02 -1.03
C VAL A 320 -18.97 -14.54 0.40
N SER A 321 -18.67 -15.83 0.57
CA SER A 321 -18.65 -16.49 1.88
C SER A 321 -17.52 -15.95 2.76
N VAL A 322 -16.34 -15.78 2.19
CA VAL A 322 -15.18 -15.13 2.81
C VAL A 322 -15.52 -13.71 3.26
N LEU A 323 -16.07 -12.88 2.36
CA LEU A 323 -16.45 -11.50 2.68
C LEU A 323 -17.44 -11.45 3.83
N SER A 324 -18.49 -12.26 3.73
CA SER A 324 -19.56 -12.31 4.72
C SER A 324 -19.01 -12.74 6.08
N PHE A 325 -18.13 -13.75 6.11
CA PHE A 325 -17.48 -14.21 7.33
C PHE A 325 -16.67 -13.11 7.99
N TYR A 326 -15.77 -12.46 7.24
CA TYR A 326 -14.88 -11.47 7.81
C TYR A 326 -15.60 -10.18 8.20
N ILE A 327 -16.59 -9.74 7.42
CA ILE A 327 -17.44 -8.62 7.80
C ILE A 327 -18.10 -8.91 9.16
N LEU A 328 -18.68 -10.10 9.36
CA LEU A 328 -19.27 -10.48 10.65
C LEU A 328 -18.21 -10.59 11.76
N PHE A 329 -17.06 -11.17 11.47
CA PHE A 329 -15.96 -11.36 12.42
C PHE A 329 -15.43 -10.00 12.94
N PHE A 330 -15.15 -9.06 12.03
CA PHE A 330 -14.65 -7.74 12.40
C PHE A 330 -15.71 -6.88 13.08
N ASN A 331 -16.96 -6.93 12.62
CA ASN A 331 -18.05 -6.23 13.31
C ASN A 331 -18.24 -6.77 14.73
N GLY A 332 -18.12 -8.08 14.93
CA GLY A 332 -18.14 -8.69 16.26
C GLY A 332 -17.00 -8.19 17.15
N ILE A 333 -15.76 -8.19 16.65
CA ILE A 333 -14.60 -7.64 17.37
C ILE A 333 -14.80 -6.16 17.72
N ARG A 334 -15.31 -5.36 16.78
CA ARG A 334 -15.57 -3.93 16.98
C ARG A 334 -16.65 -3.70 18.04
N LEU A 335 -17.78 -4.41 17.97
CA LEU A 335 -18.85 -4.31 18.97
C LEU A 335 -18.36 -4.72 20.36
N ALA A 336 -17.49 -5.73 20.43
CA ALA A 336 -16.82 -6.14 21.67
C ALA A 336 -15.89 -5.05 22.23
N SER A 337 -15.12 -4.40 21.36
CA SER A 337 -14.18 -3.34 21.77
C SER A 337 -14.86 -2.10 22.34
N VAL A 338 -16.07 -1.79 21.86
CA VAL A 338 -16.91 -0.68 22.36
C VAL A 338 -17.72 -1.11 23.59
N GLY A 339 -17.66 -2.39 23.99
CA GLY A 339 -18.38 -2.92 25.15
C GLY A 339 -19.87 -3.20 24.90
N LYS A 340 -20.33 -3.21 23.64
CA LYS A 340 -21.74 -3.52 23.30
C LYS A 340 -22.06 -5.01 23.41
N ILE A 341 -21.07 -5.87 23.20
CA ILE A 341 -21.20 -7.33 23.34
C ILE A 341 -20.02 -7.89 24.12
N ASN A 342 -20.18 -9.09 24.69
CA ASN A 342 -19.11 -9.79 25.38
C ASN A 342 -17.92 -10.04 24.41
N PRO A 343 -16.66 -9.75 24.81
CA PRO A 343 -15.47 -9.99 24.00
C PRO A 343 -15.36 -11.39 23.40
N TRP A 344 -15.73 -12.41 24.17
CA TRP A 344 -15.73 -13.79 23.67
C TRP A 344 -16.75 -13.96 22.53
N LEU A 345 -17.98 -13.49 22.72
CA LEU A 345 -19.04 -13.61 21.71
C LEU A 345 -18.74 -12.75 20.48
N GLY A 346 -18.09 -11.59 20.64
CA GLY A 346 -17.66 -10.76 19.52
C GLY A 346 -16.63 -11.45 18.63
N VAL A 347 -15.68 -12.17 19.21
CA VAL A 347 -14.64 -12.87 18.44
C VAL A 347 -15.11 -14.22 17.87
N TRP A 348 -15.95 -14.95 18.61
CA TRP A 348 -16.41 -16.28 18.20
C TRP A 348 -17.72 -16.27 17.41
N GLY A 349 -18.47 -15.16 17.44
CA GLY A 349 -19.81 -15.06 16.87
C GLY A 349 -19.88 -15.44 15.38
N ALA A 350 -18.92 -15.00 14.57
CA ALA A 350 -18.88 -15.35 13.15
C ALA A 350 -18.65 -16.85 12.93
N ASN A 351 -17.75 -17.47 13.70
CA ASN A 351 -17.49 -18.91 13.64
C ASN A 351 -18.73 -19.72 14.01
N ILE A 352 -19.41 -19.34 15.10
CA ILE A 352 -20.63 -20.01 15.57
C ILE A 352 -21.73 -19.90 14.51
N LEU A 353 -21.96 -18.70 13.97
CA LEU A 353 -22.98 -18.46 12.95
C LEU A 353 -22.69 -19.28 11.68
N PHE A 354 -21.45 -19.27 11.20
CA PHE A 354 -21.07 -20.05 10.01
C PHE A 354 -21.10 -21.56 10.27
N ALA A 355 -20.79 -22.03 11.48
CA ALA A 355 -20.88 -23.45 11.83
C ALA A 355 -22.35 -23.91 11.81
N ILE A 356 -23.25 -23.13 12.40
CA ILE A 356 -24.69 -23.40 12.40
C ILE A 356 -25.22 -23.36 10.96
N ALA A 357 -24.90 -22.32 10.19
CA ALA A 357 -25.32 -22.18 8.80
C ALA A 357 -24.79 -23.34 7.93
N GLY A 358 -23.50 -23.66 8.02
CA GLY A 358 -22.90 -24.76 7.26
C GLY A 358 -23.48 -26.13 7.62
N THR A 359 -23.70 -26.39 8.90
CA THR A 359 -24.27 -27.68 9.36
C THR A 359 -25.73 -27.81 8.97
N THR A 360 -26.54 -26.76 9.16
CA THR A 360 -27.96 -26.77 8.76
C THR A 360 -28.10 -26.94 7.25
N LEU A 361 -27.33 -26.21 6.44
CA LEU A 361 -27.34 -26.37 4.99
C LEU A 361 -26.89 -27.77 4.55
N LEU A 362 -25.92 -28.38 5.24
CA LEU A 362 -25.48 -29.74 4.94
C LEU A 362 -26.57 -30.78 5.23
N LEU A 363 -27.25 -30.67 6.38
CA LEU A 363 -28.33 -31.58 6.76
C LEU A 363 -29.53 -31.47 5.81
N ILE A 364 -29.90 -30.26 5.41
CA ILE A 364 -31.04 -30.04 4.50
C ILE A 364 -30.65 -30.43 3.05
N GLY A 365 -29.39 -30.21 2.65
CA GLY A 365 -28.84 -30.54 1.33
C GLY A 365 -28.94 -32.02 0.93
N GLU A 366 -29.07 -32.93 1.89
CA GLU A 366 -29.27 -34.38 1.65
C GLU A 366 -30.73 -34.75 1.34
N GLN A 367 -31.72 -33.88 1.61
CA GLN A 367 -33.16 -34.17 1.48
C GLN A 367 -33.87 -33.44 0.32
N ASN A 368 -33.18 -33.07 -0.78
CA ASN A 368 -33.67 -32.21 -1.87
C ASN A 368 -33.84 -30.72 -1.47
N PHE A 369 -32.75 -30.07 -1.08
CA PHE A 369 -32.72 -28.65 -0.79
C PHE A 369 -32.96 -27.75 -2.02
N ARG A 370 -33.94 -26.85 -1.90
CA ARG A 370 -34.13 -25.68 -2.79
C ARG A 370 -33.88 -24.42 -1.95
N LEU A 371 -32.78 -23.71 -2.20
CA LEU A 371 -32.34 -22.50 -1.48
C LEU A 371 -33.47 -21.44 -1.33
N ALA A 372 -34.38 -21.36 -2.30
CA ALA A 372 -35.53 -20.46 -2.27
C ALA A 372 -36.45 -20.71 -1.06
N TYR A 373 -36.79 -21.97 -0.76
CA TYR A 373 -37.70 -22.31 0.34
C TYR A 373 -37.07 -22.09 1.73
N TRP A 374 -35.75 -22.20 1.84
CA TRP A 374 -35.04 -21.95 3.11
C TRP A 374 -34.90 -20.47 3.42
N LEU A 375 -34.67 -19.65 2.39
CA LEU A 375 -34.73 -18.19 2.52
C LEU A 375 -36.16 -17.77 2.86
N GLU A 376 -37.20 -18.29 2.18
CA GLU A 376 -38.60 -18.04 2.54
C GLU A 376 -38.92 -18.45 3.99
N PHE A 377 -38.46 -19.61 4.44
CA PHE A 377 -38.67 -20.08 5.82
C PHE A 377 -38.09 -19.13 6.89
N TRP A 378 -36.89 -18.60 6.67
CA TRP A 378 -36.28 -17.62 7.60
C TRP A 378 -36.86 -16.22 7.43
N ILE A 379 -37.24 -15.82 6.21
CA ILE A 379 -37.88 -14.53 5.93
C ILE A 379 -39.28 -14.47 6.55
N ASP A 380 -40.04 -15.57 6.53
CA ASP A 380 -41.38 -15.64 7.14
C ASP A 380 -41.35 -15.63 8.67
N ARG A 381 -40.30 -16.18 9.29
CA ARG A 381 -40.13 -16.19 10.75
C ARG A 381 -39.42 -14.95 11.29
N ALA A 382 -38.45 -14.41 10.56
CA ALA A 382 -37.84 -13.14 10.89
C ALA A 382 -38.77 -12.02 10.39
N GLY A 383 -39.78 -11.67 11.20
CA GLY A 383 -40.67 -10.53 10.97
C GLY A 383 -39.99 -9.17 10.74
N LEU A 384 -38.65 -9.14 10.76
CA LEU A 384 -37.75 -8.02 10.45
C LEU A 384 -37.64 -7.67 8.95
N LEU A 385 -38.14 -8.49 8.01
CA LEU A 385 -37.95 -8.24 6.57
C LEU A 385 -39.22 -8.02 5.75
N ARG A 386 -40.39 -7.79 6.39
CA ARG A 386 -41.57 -7.30 5.64
C ARG A 386 -41.35 -5.95 4.93
N PRO A 387 -40.46 -5.03 5.38
CA PRO A 387 -40.10 -3.86 4.58
C PRO A 387 -38.90 -4.07 3.63
N MET A 388 -38.06 -5.10 3.83
CA MET A 388 -36.86 -5.30 3.01
C MET A 388 -37.13 -6.06 1.71
N ALA A 389 -38.25 -6.80 1.61
CA ALA A 389 -38.74 -7.35 0.33
C ALA A 389 -39.15 -6.26 -0.68
N LYS A 390 -39.29 -5.00 -0.25
CA LYS A 390 -39.47 -3.82 -1.11
C LYS A 390 -38.16 -3.14 -1.55
N LEU A 391 -37.00 -3.51 -0.99
CA LEU A 391 -35.72 -3.01 -1.49
C LEU A 391 -35.32 -3.82 -2.72
N GLY A 392 -35.76 -3.36 -3.89
CA GLY A 392 -34.96 -3.15 -5.10
C GLY A 392 -34.08 -4.26 -5.66
N ILE A 393 -33.92 -5.44 -5.06
CA ILE A 393 -32.97 -6.47 -5.53
C ILE A 393 -33.45 -7.07 -6.86
N ARG A 394 -34.77 -7.24 -7.03
CA ARG A 394 -35.34 -7.59 -8.34
C ARG A 394 -35.16 -6.47 -9.38
N GLN A 395 -35.23 -5.21 -8.96
CA GLN A 395 -34.96 -4.08 -9.85
C GLN A 395 -33.47 -3.97 -10.20
N ALA A 396 -32.56 -4.21 -9.26
CA ALA A 396 -31.11 -4.21 -9.46
C ALA A 396 -30.68 -5.39 -10.34
N VAL A 397 -31.23 -6.59 -10.11
CA VAL A 397 -31.02 -7.76 -10.98
C VAL A 397 -31.62 -7.50 -12.37
N ASN A 398 -32.80 -6.90 -12.47
CA ASN A 398 -33.39 -6.51 -13.76
C ASN A 398 -32.63 -5.36 -14.43
N GLN A 399 -32.01 -4.46 -13.69
CA GLN A 399 -31.15 -3.40 -14.20
C GLN A 399 -29.80 -3.97 -14.68
N ILE A 400 -29.24 -4.95 -13.98
CA ILE A 400 -28.03 -5.69 -14.41
C ILE A 400 -28.34 -6.51 -15.66
N LEU A 401 -29.49 -7.21 -15.71
CA LEU A 401 -29.94 -7.94 -16.90
C LEU A 401 -30.34 -7.00 -18.05
N ALA A 402 -30.90 -5.82 -17.75
CA ALA A 402 -31.19 -4.79 -18.74
C ALA A 402 -29.91 -4.13 -19.24
N ALA A 403 -28.88 -3.98 -18.39
CA ALA A 403 -27.54 -3.56 -18.78
C ALA A 403 -26.88 -4.61 -19.69
N ASP A 404 -27.01 -5.91 -19.40
CA ASP A 404 -26.52 -6.98 -20.29
C ASP A 404 -27.24 -6.94 -21.66
N ARG A 405 -28.55 -6.65 -21.68
CA ARG A 405 -29.32 -6.43 -22.92
C ARG A 405 -28.97 -5.12 -23.63
N LEU A 406 -28.70 -4.04 -22.90
CA LEU A 406 -28.27 -2.75 -23.46
C LEU A 406 -26.86 -2.85 -24.03
N ILE A 407 -25.94 -3.54 -23.35
CA ILE A 407 -24.61 -3.87 -23.83
C ILE A 407 -24.72 -4.75 -25.09
N ALA A 408 -25.60 -5.75 -25.10
CA ALA A 408 -25.86 -6.56 -26.29
C ALA A 408 -26.48 -5.76 -27.45
N ARG A 409 -27.34 -4.77 -27.16
CA ARG A 409 -28.01 -3.92 -28.17
C ARG A 409 -27.09 -2.82 -28.70
N ILE A 410 -26.24 -2.24 -27.85
CA ILE A 410 -25.17 -1.30 -28.21
C ILE A 410 -24.11 -2.05 -29.03
N ALA A 411 -23.70 -3.26 -28.62
CA ALA A 411 -22.82 -4.12 -29.40
C ALA A 411 -23.44 -4.53 -30.74
N GLY A 412 -24.75 -4.80 -30.78
CA GLY A 412 -25.50 -5.10 -32.00
C GLY A 412 -25.59 -3.93 -32.97
N ASN A 413 -25.74 -2.70 -32.48
CA ASN A 413 -25.81 -1.50 -33.32
C ASN A 413 -24.42 -0.98 -33.75
N LEU A 414 -23.36 -1.18 -32.96
CA LEU A 414 -21.98 -0.88 -33.38
C LEU A 414 -21.43 -1.89 -34.42
N SER A 415 -21.96 -3.13 -34.45
CA SER A 415 -21.50 -4.19 -35.37
C SER A 415 -21.72 -3.91 -36.86
N LYS A 416 -22.56 -2.93 -37.20
CA LYS A 416 -22.92 -2.61 -38.59
C LYS A 416 -21.96 -1.64 -39.28
N LEU A 417 -21.06 -0.98 -38.55
CA LEU A 417 -20.19 0.05 -39.14
C LEU A 417 -18.71 -0.31 -39.22
N PHE A 418 -18.19 -1.23 -38.39
CA PHE A 418 -16.94 -2.00 -38.56
C PHE A 418 -16.69 -2.73 -37.24
N PHE A 419 -16.57 -4.07 -37.24
CA PHE A 419 -16.41 -4.89 -36.02
C PHE A 419 -17.58 -4.73 -35.02
N PRO A 420 -18.08 -5.79 -34.37
CA PRO A 420 -17.48 -7.12 -34.20
C PRO A 420 -18.13 -8.22 -35.05
N LYS A 421 -17.31 -9.17 -35.56
CA LYS A 421 -17.81 -10.48 -36.04
C LYS A 421 -18.26 -11.33 -34.85
N VAL A 422 -19.01 -12.42 -35.10
CA VAL A 422 -19.53 -13.30 -34.02
C VAL A 422 -18.40 -13.86 -33.12
N VAL A 423 -17.28 -14.26 -33.71
CA VAL A 423 -16.09 -14.75 -32.97
C VAL A 423 -15.50 -13.65 -32.09
N ASP A 424 -15.44 -12.42 -32.60
CA ASP A 424 -14.91 -11.28 -31.87
C ASP A 424 -15.77 -10.96 -30.64
N LEU A 425 -17.10 -10.99 -30.79
CA LEU A 425 -18.05 -10.81 -29.70
C LEU A 425 -17.97 -11.96 -28.68
N TYR A 426 -17.78 -13.20 -29.15
CA TYR A 426 -17.61 -14.38 -28.30
C TYR A 426 -16.39 -14.23 -27.38
N ILE A 427 -15.22 -13.88 -27.95
CA ILE A 427 -13.97 -13.67 -27.21
C ILE A 427 -14.10 -12.47 -26.27
N ALA A 428 -14.67 -11.36 -26.74
CA ALA A 428 -14.88 -10.16 -25.93
C ALA A 428 -15.77 -10.44 -24.71
N ARG A 429 -16.89 -11.16 -24.90
CA ARG A 429 -17.81 -11.53 -23.81
C ARG A 429 -17.14 -12.47 -22.81
N GLY A 430 -16.38 -13.46 -23.29
CA GLY A 430 -15.59 -14.35 -22.44
C GLY A 430 -14.58 -13.56 -21.60
N PHE A 431 -13.75 -12.75 -22.24
CA PHE A 431 -12.76 -11.90 -21.59
C PHE A 431 -13.37 -10.97 -20.54
N LEU A 432 -14.42 -10.21 -20.88
CA LEU A 432 -15.08 -9.28 -19.94
C LEU A 432 -15.67 -10.04 -18.75
N GLY A 433 -16.27 -11.21 -18.99
CA GLY A 433 -16.80 -12.07 -17.93
C GLY A 433 -15.70 -12.51 -16.95
N TYR A 434 -14.58 -13.03 -17.46
CA TYR A 434 -13.46 -13.45 -16.60
C TYR A 434 -12.77 -12.26 -15.93
N PHE A 435 -12.60 -11.13 -16.62
CA PHE A 435 -12.05 -9.90 -16.07
C PHE A 435 -12.86 -9.42 -14.87
N PHE A 436 -14.19 -9.35 -14.98
CA PHE A 436 -15.05 -8.92 -13.89
C PHE A 436 -14.91 -9.81 -12.66
N TRP A 437 -14.89 -11.14 -12.84
CA TRP A 437 -14.70 -12.07 -11.72
C TRP A 437 -13.32 -11.97 -11.09
N CYS A 438 -12.26 -11.85 -11.90
CA CYS A 438 -10.90 -11.68 -11.39
C CYS A 438 -10.74 -10.34 -10.65
N PHE A 439 -11.33 -9.27 -11.19
CA PHE A 439 -11.33 -7.94 -10.61
C PHE A 439 -12.03 -7.91 -9.25
N ILE A 440 -13.24 -8.47 -9.16
CA ILE A 440 -13.97 -8.55 -7.88
C ILE A 440 -13.21 -9.41 -6.89
N ALA A 441 -12.63 -10.53 -7.31
CA ALA A 441 -11.88 -11.40 -6.41
C ALA A 441 -10.63 -10.76 -5.84
N CYS A 442 -9.80 -10.15 -6.70
CA CYS A 442 -8.60 -9.45 -6.26
C CYS A 442 -8.96 -8.19 -5.45
N GLY A 443 -9.98 -7.43 -5.86
CA GLY A 443 -10.46 -6.23 -5.16
C GLY A 443 -10.98 -6.53 -3.77
N THR A 444 -11.81 -7.55 -3.65
CA THR A 444 -12.28 -8.08 -2.37
C THR A 444 -11.13 -8.46 -1.45
N LEU A 445 -10.14 -9.18 -2.00
CA LEU A 445 -8.97 -9.57 -1.23
C LEU A 445 -8.23 -8.33 -0.72
N PHE A 446 -7.98 -7.35 -1.58
CA PHE A 446 -7.29 -6.13 -1.18
C PHE A 446 -8.03 -5.37 -0.07
N VAL A 447 -9.37 -5.25 -0.18
CA VAL A 447 -10.22 -4.63 0.86
C VAL A 447 -10.07 -5.38 2.18
N LEU A 448 -10.17 -6.72 2.16
CA LEU A 448 -10.02 -7.53 3.36
C LEU A 448 -8.65 -7.33 4.01
N LEU A 449 -7.57 -7.32 3.23
CA LEU A 449 -6.21 -7.12 3.74
C LEU A 449 -6.02 -5.74 4.35
N THR A 450 -6.52 -4.70 3.69
CA THR A 450 -6.45 -3.34 4.23
C THR A 450 -7.27 -3.22 5.52
N LEU A 451 -8.42 -3.90 5.58
CA LEU A 451 -9.25 -3.94 6.79
C LEU A 451 -8.52 -4.64 7.94
N PHE A 452 -7.72 -5.66 7.67
CA PHE A 452 -6.85 -6.29 8.67
C PHE A 452 -5.72 -5.37 9.15
N ASP A 453 -5.01 -4.67 8.25
CA ASP A 453 -3.92 -3.75 8.61
C ASP A 453 -4.43 -2.62 9.53
N LEU A 454 -5.66 -2.16 9.30
CA LEU A 454 -6.28 -1.10 10.09
C LEU A 454 -7.10 -1.60 11.28
N LEU A 455 -7.33 -2.91 11.42
CA LEU A 455 -8.25 -3.45 12.42
C LEU A 455 -7.85 -3.04 13.83
N ASP A 456 -6.57 -3.20 14.18
CA ASP A 456 -6.08 -2.94 15.53
C ASP A 456 -6.24 -1.45 15.88
N ASP A 457 -6.01 -0.56 14.91
CA ASP A 457 -6.18 0.89 15.09
C ASP A 457 -7.67 1.27 15.18
N ILE A 458 -8.55 0.64 14.37
CA ILE A 458 -10.01 0.82 14.42
C ILE A 458 -10.58 0.42 15.79
N VAL A 459 -10.11 -0.71 16.32
CA VAL A 459 -10.53 -1.27 17.62
C VAL A 459 -10.08 -0.39 18.77
N ARG A 460 -8.79 -0.02 18.79
CA ARG A 460 -8.20 0.81 19.85
C ARG A 460 -8.80 2.21 19.91
N ASN A 461 -8.96 2.83 18.75
CA ASN A 461 -9.48 4.20 18.64
C ASN A 461 -11.02 4.26 18.57
N ARG A 462 -11.71 3.11 18.69
CA ARG A 462 -13.18 2.98 18.72
C ARG A 462 -13.88 3.66 17.53
N ILE A 463 -13.32 3.51 16.34
CA ILE A 463 -13.74 4.26 15.14
C ILE A 463 -15.15 3.84 14.69
N ALA A 464 -15.96 4.81 14.23
CA ALA A 464 -17.30 4.62 13.66
C ALA A 464 -17.26 3.78 12.35
N LEU A 465 -18.25 2.90 12.11
CA LEU A 465 -18.31 2.11 10.87
C LEU A 465 -18.49 3.01 9.64
N ALA A 466 -19.23 4.11 9.78
CA ALA A 466 -19.39 5.10 8.73
C ALA A 466 -18.03 5.62 8.23
N ILE A 467 -17.14 6.03 9.14
CA ILE A 467 -15.78 6.49 8.81
C ILE A 467 -14.98 5.39 8.09
N VAL A 468 -15.13 4.13 8.52
CA VAL A 468 -14.45 2.99 7.87
C VAL A 468 -15.01 2.79 6.45
N LEU A 469 -16.33 2.87 6.25
CA LEU A 469 -16.95 2.75 4.92
C LEU A 469 -16.56 3.90 4.00
N ASP A 470 -16.52 5.13 4.51
CA ASP A 470 -16.05 6.31 3.76
C ASP A 470 -14.59 6.12 3.35
N TYR A 471 -13.73 5.65 4.27
CA TYR A 471 -12.34 5.33 3.99
C TYR A 471 -12.21 4.32 2.83
N PHE A 472 -12.97 3.22 2.84
CA PHE A 472 -12.94 2.24 1.76
C PHE A 472 -13.53 2.76 0.44
N THR A 473 -14.50 3.68 0.51
CA THR A 473 -15.05 4.33 -0.68
C THR A 473 -13.97 5.18 -1.36
N PHE A 474 -13.25 6.01 -0.61
CA PHE A 474 -12.13 6.81 -1.13
C PHE A 474 -10.89 5.98 -1.47
N LEU A 475 -10.73 4.79 -0.89
CA LEU A 475 -9.68 3.85 -1.27
C LEU A 475 -9.97 3.13 -2.60
N THR A 476 -11.25 3.02 -3.01
CA THR A 476 -11.67 2.23 -4.16
C THR A 476 -10.98 2.63 -5.49
N PRO A 477 -10.79 3.92 -5.83
CA PRO A 477 -10.03 4.31 -7.02
C PRO A 477 -8.60 3.76 -7.03
N GLN A 478 -7.91 3.77 -5.88
CA GLN A 478 -6.57 3.22 -5.75
C GLN A 478 -6.56 1.69 -5.97
N ILE A 479 -7.57 1.01 -5.43
CA ILE A 479 -7.80 -0.43 -5.62
C ILE A 479 -7.98 -0.75 -7.11
N ILE A 480 -8.81 0.03 -7.81
CA ILE A 480 -9.06 -0.13 -9.24
C ILE A 480 -7.74 -0.02 -10.01
N VAL A 481 -6.98 1.04 -9.79
CA VAL A 481 -5.70 1.30 -10.48
C VAL A 481 -4.73 0.14 -10.28
N LEU A 482 -4.60 -0.37 -9.06
CA LEU A 482 -3.67 -1.46 -8.75
C LEU A 482 -4.08 -2.82 -9.36
N ILE A 483 -5.37 -3.12 -9.39
CA ILE A 483 -5.87 -4.49 -9.61
C ILE A 483 -6.25 -4.77 -11.06
N VAL A 484 -6.60 -3.74 -11.84
CA VAL A 484 -7.01 -3.91 -13.24
C VAL A 484 -5.92 -4.62 -14.08
N PRO A 485 -4.63 -4.24 -14.06
CA PRO A 485 -3.61 -4.93 -14.88
C PRO A 485 -3.49 -6.44 -14.56
N ILE A 486 -3.52 -6.79 -13.27
CA ILE A 486 -3.46 -8.18 -12.79
C ILE A 486 -4.70 -8.95 -13.24
N SER A 487 -5.87 -8.32 -13.15
CA SER A 487 -7.15 -8.91 -13.54
C SER A 487 -7.24 -9.13 -15.05
N VAL A 488 -6.68 -8.22 -15.85
CA VAL A 488 -6.56 -8.35 -17.31
C VAL A 488 -5.67 -9.54 -17.67
N LEU A 489 -4.48 -9.66 -17.06
CA LEU A 489 -3.56 -10.78 -17.25
C LEU A 489 -4.26 -12.14 -16.98
N LEU A 490 -4.90 -12.24 -15.81
CA LEU A 490 -5.67 -13.41 -15.40
C LEU A 490 -6.80 -13.73 -16.39
N ALA A 491 -7.59 -12.71 -16.78
CA ALA A 491 -8.72 -12.88 -17.66
C ALA A 491 -8.33 -13.41 -19.03
N VAL A 492 -7.27 -12.87 -19.64
CA VAL A 492 -6.77 -13.34 -20.93
C VAL A 492 -6.31 -14.80 -20.84
N LEU A 493 -5.49 -15.13 -19.84
CA LEU A 493 -4.97 -16.48 -19.65
C LEU A 493 -6.08 -17.50 -19.37
N ILE A 494 -7.08 -17.14 -18.56
CA ILE A 494 -8.23 -18.01 -18.28
C ILE A 494 -9.10 -18.17 -19.52
N ASN A 495 -9.41 -17.07 -20.22
CA ASN A 495 -10.29 -17.09 -21.39
C ASN A 495 -9.73 -18.01 -22.48
N PHE A 496 -8.52 -17.70 -22.97
CA PHE A 496 -7.89 -18.50 -24.01
C PHE A 496 -7.50 -19.89 -23.51
N GLY A 497 -7.09 -20.05 -22.24
CA GLY A 497 -6.76 -21.35 -21.67
C GLY A 497 -7.96 -22.30 -21.56
N ILE A 498 -9.17 -21.79 -21.36
CA ILE A 498 -10.40 -22.60 -21.39
C ILE A 498 -10.77 -22.95 -22.83
N MET A 499 -10.71 -21.99 -23.75
CA MET A 499 -10.96 -22.23 -25.18
C MET A 499 -9.98 -23.29 -25.74
N GLU A 500 -8.72 -23.27 -25.31
CA GLU A 500 -7.68 -24.22 -25.75
C GLU A 500 -7.98 -25.61 -25.20
N LYS A 501 -8.38 -25.69 -23.91
CA LYS A 501 -8.80 -26.95 -23.28
C LYS A 501 -9.98 -27.58 -24.02
N HIS A 502 -10.95 -26.78 -24.46
CA HIS A 502 -12.11 -27.25 -25.22
C HIS A 502 -11.84 -27.41 -26.72
N SER A 503 -10.59 -27.20 -27.18
CA SER A 503 -10.18 -27.30 -28.59
C SER A 503 -10.92 -26.32 -29.51
N GLU A 504 -11.48 -25.24 -28.96
CA GLU A 504 -12.17 -24.21 -29.74
C GLU A 504 -11.20 -23.39 -30.57
N ILE A 505 -10.03 -23.04 -30.01
CA ILE A 505 -8.96 -22.35 -30.74
C ILE A 505 -8.45 -23.23 -31.88
N THR A 506 -8.24 -24.53 -31.64
CA THR A 506 -7.82 -25.47 -32.69
C THR A 506 -8.84 -25.52 -33.84
N ALA A 507 -10.14 -25.53 -33.52
CA ALA A 507 -11.20 -25.46 -34.53
C ALA A 507 -11.21 -24.13 -35.29
N MET A 508 -11.02 -23.00 -34.62
CA MET A 508 -10.92 -21.68 -35.25
C MET A 508 -9.69 -21.58 -36.18
N LYS A 509 -8.55 -22.13 -35.76
CA LYS A 509 -7.34 -22.22 -36.59
C LYS A 509 -7.58 -23.06 -37.85
N ALA A 510 -8.25 -24.20 -37.71
CA ALA A 510 -8.63 -25.04 -38.87
C ALA A 510 -9.59 -24.30 -39.82
N GLY A 511 -10.41 -23.38 -39.31
CA GLY A 511 -11.25 -22.47 -40.09
C GLY A 511 -10.52 -21.26 -40.69
N GLY A 512 -9.18 -21.22 -40.65
CA GLY A 512 -8.37 -20.16 -41.26
C GLY A 512 -8.17 -18.90 -40.40
N TRP A 513 -8.52 -18.92 -39.11
CA TRP A 513 -8.33 -17.77 -38.24
C TRP A 513 -6.92 -17.75 -37.63
N SER A 514 -6.19 -16.66 -37.85
CA SER A 514 -4.88 -16.45 -37.21
C SER A 514 -5.02 -16.13 -35.72
N LEU A 515 -4.04 -16.57 -34.92
CA LEU A 515 -3.97 -16.27 -33.48
C LEU A 515 -3.92 -14.76 -33.20
N TYR A 516 -3.26 -14.00 -34.09
CA TYR A 516 -3.23 -12.54 -34.03
C TYR A 516 -4.64 -11.94 -34.10
N ARG A 517 -5.48 -12.42 -35.03
CA ARG A 517 -6.87 -11.95 -35.16
C ARG A 517 -7.72 -12.33 -33.95
N LEU A 518 -7.53 -13.52 -33.39
CA LEU A 518 -8.23 -13.96 -32.19
C LEU A 518 -7.89 -13.11 -30.96
N SER A 519 -6.67 -12.57 -30.88
CA SER A 519 -6.23 -11.70 -29.77
C SER A 519 -6.69 -10.23 -29.91
N LEU A 520 -7.09 -9.80 -31.11
CA LEU A 520 -7.45 -8.40 -31.39
C LEU A 520 -8.57 -7.85 -30.48
N PRO A 521 -9.69 -8.56 -30.24
CA PRO A 521 -10.74 -8.08 -29.34
C PRO A 521 -10.23 -7.83 -27.91
N THR A 522 -9.34 -8.68 -27.41
CA THR A 522 -8.74 -8.51 -26.09
C THR A 522 -7.82 -7.31 -26.02
N PHE A 523 -7.02 -7.03 -27.06
CA PHE A 523 -6.19 -5.82 -27.11
C PHE A 523 -7.04 -4.54 -27.16
N LEU A 524 -8.10 -4.50 -27.97
CA LEU A 524 -8.98 -3.32 -28.05
C LEU A 524 -9.63 -3.01 -26.69
N LEU A 525 -10.16 -4.03 -26.01
CA LEU A 525 -10.72 -3.89 -24.66
C LEU A 525 -9.63 -3.55 -23.62
N GLY A 526 -8.41 -4.06 -23.80
CA GLY A 526 -7.27 -3.67 -22.98
C GLY A 526 -6.90 -2.20 -23.12
N SER A 527 -6.93 -1.69 -24.34
CA SER A 527 -6.66 -0.27 -24.64
C SER A 527 -7.75 0.63 -24.04
N THR A 528 -9.02 0.23 -24.07
CA THR A 528 -10.08 1.00 -23.39
C THR A 528 -9.91 1.00 -21.87
N LEU A 529 -9.53 -0.13 -21.27
CA LEU A 529 -9.21 -0.21 -19.84
C LEU A 529 -7.97 0.63 -19.48
N CYS A 530 -6.92 0.63 -20.31
CA CYS A 530 -5.74 1.48 -20.17
C CYS A 530 -6.12 2.97 -20.13
N LEU A 531 -6.97 3.42 -21.06
CA LEU A 531 -7.44 4.79 -21.10
C LEU A 531 -8.27 5.15 -19.86
N GLY A 532 -9.18 4.26 -19.44
CA GLY A 532 -9.96 4.43 -18.21
C GLY A 532 -9.10 4.49 -16.95
N LEU A 533 -8.02 3.70 -16.88
CA LEU A 533 -7.05 3.75 -15.79
C LEU A 533 -6.30 5.07 -15.76
N PHE A 534 -5.82 5.56 -16.90
CA PHE A 534 -5.13 6.85 -16.98
C PHE A 534 -6.03 7.99 -16.48
N LEU A 535 -7.29 8.04 -16.92
CA LEU A 535 -8.25 9.04 -16.46
C LEU A 535 -8.54 8.93 -14.95
N THR A 536 -8.71 7.70 -14.45
CA THR A 536 -8.93 7.47 -13.01
C THR A 536 -7.73 7.92 -12.19
N GLN A 537 -6.51 7.59 -12.64
CA GLN A 537 -5.26 7.89 -11.95
C GLN A 537 -4.94 9.38 -11.94
N ASP A 538 -5.33 10.13 -12.98
CA ASP A 538 -5.00 11.55 -13.07
C ASP A 538 -6.08 12.46 -12.48
N TYR A 539 -7.37 12.12 -12.61
CA TYR A 539 -8.47 12.99 -12.16
C TYR A 539 -9.13 12.55 -10.86
N ILE A 540 -9.36 11.25 -10.67
CA ILE A 540 -10.15 10.74 -9.54
C ILE A 540 -9.24 10.43 -8.34
N LEU A 541 -8.11 9.77 -8.61
CA LEU A 541 -7.21 9.26 -7.59
C LEU A 541 -6.58 10.35 -6.71
N PRO A 542 -6.14 11.53 -7.22
CA PRO A 542 -5.56 12.57 -6.38
C PRO A 542 -6.52 13.06 -5.29
N TYR A 543 -7.76 13.38 -5.68
CA TYR A 543 -8.83 13.79 -4.77
C TYR A 543 -9.18 12.71 -3.75
N ALA A 544 -9.27 11.46 -4.22
CA ALA A 544 -9.62 10.33 -3.38
C ALA A 544 -8.52 9.99 -2.36
N ASN A 545 -7.25 10.07 -2.75
CA ASN A 545 -6.11 9.81 -1.86
C ASN A 545 -6.03 10.84 -0.73
N ASP A 546 -6.32 12.12 -0.99
CA ASP A 546 -6.25 13.13 0.06
C ASP A 546 -7.32 12.90 1.15
N HIS A 547 -8.56 12.60 0.75
CA HIS A 547 -9.63 12.22 1.67
C HIS A 547 -9.36 10.89 2.36
N GLN A 548 -8.79 9.92 1.64
CA GLN A 548 -8.42 8.63 2.20
C GLN A 548 -7.33 8.78 3.28
N ASP A 549 -6.35 9.65 3.09
CA ASP A 549 -5.30 9.93 4.07
C ASP A 549 -5.82 10.66 5.32
N SER A 550 -6.73 11.63 5.15
CA SER A 550 -7.34 12.34 6.29
C SER A 550 -8.15 11.39 7.16
N LEU A 551 -8.98 10.53 6.55
CA LEU A 551 -9.71 9.48 7.24
C LEU A 551 -8.77 8.45 7.88
N ARG A 552 -7.66 8.10 7.21
CA ARG A 552 -6.65 7.20 7.76
C ARG A 552 -5.98 7.77 9.00
N ASN A 553 -5.73 9.08 9.04
CA ASN A 553 -5.15 9.74 10.20
C ASN A 553 -6.11 9.70 11.40
N VAL A 554 -7.41 9.92 11.16
CA VAL A 554 -8.47 9.73 12.18
C VAL A 554 -8.49 8.28 12.68
N ILE A 555 -8.48 7.30 11.76
CA ILE A 555 -8.46 5.86 12.12
C ILE A 555 -7.24 5.52 12.97
N LYS A 556 -6.08 6.10 12.66
CA LYS A 556 -4.83 5.90 13.40
C LYS A 556 -4.75 6.67 14.71
N GLY A 557 -5.74 7.51 15.02
CA GLY A 557 -5.75 8.32 16.25
C GLY A 557 -4.65 9.39 16.25
N LYS A 558 -4.22 9.83 15.06
CA LYS A 558 -3.36 11.01 14.95
C LYS A 558 -4.23 12.25 15.20
N PRO A 559 -3.73 13.27 15.90
CA PRO A 559 -4.50 14.49 16.13
C PRO A 559 -4.94 15.09 14.78
N PRO A 560 -6.19 15.58 14.67
CA PRO A 560 -6.65 16.28 13.47
C PRO A 560 -5.71 17.47 13.25
N GLN A 561 -5.00 17.47 12.12
CA GLN A 561 -4.12 18.57 11.78
C GLN A 561 -5.01 19.68 11.22
N THR A 562 -5.27 20.71 12.05
CA THR A 562 -6.20 21.81 11.73
C THR A 562 -5.74 22.67 10.54
N THR A 563 -4.49 22.54 10.14
CA THR A 563 -4.00 23.06 8.87
C THR A 563 -2.88 22.14 8.44
N MET A 564 -2.85 21.82 7.15
CA MET A 564 -1.70 21.20 6.51
C MET A 564 -0.44 21.98 6.93
N ARG A 565 0.67 21.27 7.13
CA ARG A 565 1.90 21.69 7.82
C ARG A 565 2.42 23.10 7.44
N MET A 566 1.91 24.15 8.08
CA MET A 566 2.54 25.48 8.18
C MET A 566 3.71 25.50 9.20
N GLN A 567 4.57 24.49 9.18
CA GLN A 567 5.73 24.39 10.08
C GLN A 567 6.96 23.88 9.34
N ARG A 568 7.27 24.45 8.17
CA ARG A 568 8.65 24.41 7.67
C ARG A 568 9.30 25.71 8.08
N LYS A 569 10.22 25.63 9.03
CA LYS A 569 10.92 26.81 9.57
C LYS A 569 11.95 27.34 8.59
N TRP A 570 12.54 26.51 7.71
CA TRP A 570 13.66 26.84 6.83
C TRP A 570 13.35 26.74 5.33
N ILE A 571 13.63 27.79 4.56
CA ILE A 571 13.41 27.85 3.10
C ILE A 571 14.60 28.53 2.40
N PHE A 572 15.06 27.99 1.27
CA PHE A 572 16.02 28.68 0.39
C PHE A 572 15.32 29.76 -0.42
N GLY A 573 15.86 30.97 -0.44
CA GLY A 573 15.44 32.07 -1.28
C GLY A 573 16.16 32.13 -2.62
N GLU A 574 15.82 33.14 -3.40
CA GLU A 574 16.61 33.53 -4.55
C GLU A 574 17.96 34.12 -4.10
N SER A 575 18.98 34.05 -4.97
CA SER A 575 20.31 34.65 -4.72
C SER A 575 21.06 34.14 -3.47
N SER A 576 20.96 32.84 -3.17
CA SER A 576 21.67 32.19 -2.04
C SER A 576 21.28 32.73 -0.65
N ARG A 577 20.02 33.13 -0.50
CA ARG A 577 19.42 33.49 0.79
C ARG A 577 18.80 32.27 1.45
N ILE A 578 18.81 32.24 2.77
CA ILE A 578 18.11 31.24 3.58
C ILE A 578 17.19 32.00 4.54
N TYR A 579 15.90 31.70 4.46
CA TYR A 579 14.89 32.23 5.36
C TYR A 579 14.61 31.21 6.46
N ASN A 580 14.63 31.66 7.71
CA ASN A 580 14.16 30.91 8.86
C ASN A 580 13.11 31.72 9.63
N TYR A 581 11.90 31.20 9.84
CA TYR A 581 10.84 31.91 10.55
C TYR A 581 10.03 30.97 11.45
N GLU A 582 9.48 31.51 12.53
CA GLU A 582 8.67 30.72 13.46
C GLU A 582 7.23 30.57 12.95
N TYR A 583 6.66 31.64 12.38
CA TYR A 583 5.30 31.64 11.84
C TYR A 583 5.17 32.62 10.67
N PHE A 584 4.38 32.26 9.67
CA PHE A 584 3.99 33.13 8.56
C PHE A 584 2.47 33.14 8.43
N ASP A 585 1.86 34.32 8.54
CA ASP A 585 0.44 34.56 8.31
C ASP A 585 0.23 35.03 6.86
N GLY A 586 -0.21 34.11 5.99
CA GLY A 586 -0.52 34.43 4.59
C GLY A 586 -1.75 35.32 4.39
N SER A 587 -2.58 35.53 5.41
CA SER A 587 -3.70 36.50 5.30
C SER A 587 -3.25 37.95 5.50
N GLN A 588 -2.14 38.15 6.22
CA GLN A 588 -1.59 39.46 6.56
C GLN A 588 -0.22 39.72 5.90
N ASP A 589 0.29 38.75 5.14
CA ASP A 589 1.63 38.69 4.57
C ASP A 589 2.71 39.06 5.59
N SER A 590 2.60 38.48 6.80
CA SER A 590 3.45 38.83 7.94
C SER A 590 4.18 37.62 8.51
N PHE A 591 5.44 37.82 8.90
CA PHE A 591 6.30 36.85 9.56
C PHE A 591 6.46 37.20 11.03
N VAL A 592 6.59 36.16 11.85
CA VAL A 592 7.02 36.24 13.24
C VAL A 592 8.39 35.57 13.35
N ASP A 593 9.34 36.27 13.98
CA ASP A 593 10.71 35.84 14.24
C ASP A 593 11.48 35.43 12.97
N LEU A 594 11.58 36.37 12.01
CA LEU A 594 12.22 36.16 10.73
C LEU A 594 13.75 36.32 10.84
N ASN A 595 14.48 35.28 10.43
CA ASN A 595 15.92 35.27 10.23
C ASN A 595 16.22 35.10 8.74
N ILE A 596 17.09 35.94 8.20
CA ILE A 596 17.56 35.89 6.81
C ILE A 596 19.08 35.74 6.85
N TYR A 597 19.58 34.66 6.26
CA TYR A 597 21.01 34.41 6.08
C TYR A 597 21.36 34.62 4.62
N GLU A 598 22.20 35.61 4.31
CA GLU A 598 22.81 35.76 3.00
C GLU A 598 24.12 34.97 3.00
N VAL A 599 24.14 33.82 2.32
CA VAL A 599 25.25 32.87 2.37
C VAL A 599 25.90 32.78 1.00
N ASP A 600 27.22 32.86 0.94
CA ASP A 600 27.97 32.46 -0.24
C ASP A 600 28.48 31.03 -0.05
N LEU A 601 27.78 30.08 -0.68
CA LEU A 601 28.11 28.65 -0.61
C LEU A 601 29.43 28.31 -1.33
N ASN A 602 29.91 29.16 -2.25
CA ASN A 602 31.18 28.92 -2.95
C ASN A 602 32.39 29.30 -2.09
N SER A 603 32.29 30.42 -1.36
CA SER A 603 33.34 30.86 -0.43
C SER A 603 33.15 30.34 1.00
N VAL A 604 32.04 29.64 1.26
CA VAL A 604 31.69 29.04 2.56
C VAL A 604 31.68 30.11 3.65
N LYS A 605 30.99 31.22 3.38
CA LYS A 605 30.88 32.36 4.29
C LYS A 605 29.44 32.84 4.38
N ILE A 606 29.05 33.22 5.58
CA ILE A 606 27.84 34.03 5.79
C ILE A 606 28.27 35.47 5.55
N LEU A 607 27.67 36.12 4.55
CA LEU A 607 27.94 37.52 4.21
C LEU A 607 27.20 38.43 5.17
N ARG A 608 25.92 38.15 5.39
CA ARG A 608 25.04 38.96 6.21
C ARG A 608 24.01 38.10 6.93
N ARG A 609 23.66 38.51 8.14
CA ARG A 609 22.51 38.00 8.86
C ARG A 609 21.57 39.14 9.23
N ILE A 610 20.28 38.94 8.98
CA ILE A 610 19.23 39.88 9.31
C ILE A 610 18.23 39.13 10.18
N HIS A 611 17.85 39.74 11.29
CA HIS A 611 16.82 39.24 12.18
C HIS A 611 15.76 40.32 12.34
N ALA A 612 14.50 39.94 12.40
CA ALA A 612 13.38 40.82 12.70
C ALA A 612 12.33 40.07 13.54
N ALA A 613 11.87 40.69 14.61
CA ALA A 613 10.80 40.13 15.44
C ALA A 613 9.49 40.00 14.65
N GLN A 614 9.21 41.01 13.81
CA GLN A 614 8.10 41.00 12.86
C GLN A 614 8.58 41.49 11.49
N ALA A 615 8.07 40.88 10.42
CA ALA A 615 8.32 41.39 9.07
C ALA A 615 7.03 41.33 8.26
N ARG A 616 6.73 42.38 7.50
CA ARG A 616 5.52 42.47 6.67
C ARG A 616 5.87 42.77 5.22
N ILE A 617 5.28 42.01 4.29
CA ILE A 617 5.43 42.29 2.86
C ILE A 617 4.44 43.40 2.49
N ILE A 618 4.95 44.57 2.09
CA ILE A 618 4.10 45.73 1.73
C ILE A 618 3.70 45.67 0.25
N SER A 619 4.65 45.32 -0.61
CA SER A 619 4.46 45.26 -2.07
C SER A 619 5.52 44.34 -2.69
N ASP A 620 5.31 43.92 -3.94
CA ASP A 620 6.29 43.10 -4.68
C ASP A 620 7.70 43.69 -4.56
N GLY A 621 8.59 42.94 -3.90
CA GLY A 621 9.97 43.36 -3.75
C GLY A 621 10.27 44.24 -2.53
N LYS A 622 9.30 44.63 -1.69
CA LYS A 622 9.51 45.53 -0.52
C LYS A 622 8.92 44.98 0.76
N TRP A 623 9.79 44.77 1.74
CA TRP A 623 9.49 44.15 3.02
C TRP A 623 9.81 45.11 4.15
N LEU A 624 8.86 45.37 5.03
CA LEU A 624 9.07 46.14 6.26
C LEU A 624 9.53 45.19 7.36
N LEU A 625 10.71 45.42 7.89
CA LEU A 625 11.24 44.67 9.03
C LEU A 625 11.14 45.56 10.27
N GLU A 626 10.54 45.01 11.33
CA GLU A 626 10.28 45.68 12.60
C GLU A 626 11.03 44.98 13.74
N ASP A 627 11.60 45.79 14.64
CA ASP A 627 12.29 45.35 15.85
C ASP A 627 13.31 44.22 15.59
N GLY A 628 14.33 44.56 14.82
CA GLY A 628 15.32 43.64 14.33
C GLY A 628 16.76 44.13 14.46
N TRP A 629 17.67 43.39 13.84
CA TRP A 629 19.07 43.77 13.72
C TRP A 629 19.68 43.17 12.46
N MET A 630 20.72 43.82 11.97
CA MET A 630 21.50 43.37 10.84
C MET A 630 22.97 43.34 11.22
N ARG A 631 23.63 42.25 10.84
CA ARG A 631 25.07 42.07 10.98
C ARG A 631 25.69 41.74 9.62
N ASP A 632 26.62 42.58 9.19
CA ASP A 632 27.42 42.35 7.98
C ASP A 632 28.80 41.82 8.39
N PHE A 633 29.13 40.62 7.92
CA PHE A 633 30.38 39.93 8.24
C PHE A 633 31.49 40.21 7.21
N ASN A 634 31.20 40.95 6.13
CA ASN A 634 32.18 41.30 5.10
C ASN A 634 33.02 42.52 5.50
N SER A 635 32.47 43.41 6.34
CA SER A 635 33.16 44.59 6.87
C SER A 635 34.00 44.22 8.10
N LYS A 636 35.24 44.72 8.23
CA LYS A 636 36.05 44.58 9.46
C LYS A 636 36.11 45.92 10.21
N PRO A 637 35.73 45.99 11.50
CA PRO A 637 35.05 44.98 12.31
C PRO A 637 33.57 44.88 11.88
N GLY A 638 32.98 43.67 11.93
CA GLY A 638 31.62 43.41 11.43
C GLY A 638 30.61 44.47 11.86
N SER A 639 29.95 45.13 10.90
CA SER A 639 29.05 46.23 11.23
C SER A 639 27.74 45.65 11.75
N PHE A 640 27.44 45.94 13.02
CA PHE A 640 26.16 45.65 13.63
C PHE A 640 25.29 46.90 13.65
N ARG A 641 24.05 46.80 13.18
CA ARG A 641 23.05 47.87 13.29
C ARG A 641 21.72 47.32 13.75
N ARG A 642 21.04 48.06 14.63
CA ARG A 642 19.66 47.76 15.03
C ARG A 642 18.69 48.33 14.00
N ILE A 643 17.62 47.59 13.74
CA ILE A 643 16.53 47.96 12.84
C ILE A 643 15.32 48.20 13.73
N GLN A 644 14.77 49.41 13.71
CA GLN A 644 13.46 49.66 14.35
C GLN A 644 12.35 49.45 13.34
N HIS A 645 12.37 50.20 12.23
CA HIS A 645 11.46 50.06 11.10
C HIS A 645 12.24 50.40 9.81
N GLU A 646 12.57 49.41 9.00
CA GLU A 646 13.31 49.63 7.74
C GLU A 646 12.72 48.77 6.62
N ILE A 647 12.69 49.34 5.41
CA ILE A 647 12.20 48.64 4.22
C ILE A 647 13.39 48.01 3.51
N PHE A 648 13.35 46.70 3.35
CA PHE A 648 14.31 45.92 2.58
C PHE A 648 13.72 45.46 1.26
N ASN A 649 14.60 45.29 0.27
CA ASN A 649 14.20 44.76 -1.02
C ASN A 649 14.56 43.28 -1.15
N PHE A 650 13.54 42.41 -1.10
CA PHE A 650 13.67 40.97 -1.30
C PHE A 650 12.77 40.55 -2.47
N PRO A 651 13.29 39.85 -3.50
CA PRO A 651 12.55 39.51 -4.72
C PRO A 651 11.40 38.51 -4.47
N GLU A 652 11.43 37.77 -3.36
CA GLU A 652 10.44 36.75 -3.02
C GLU A 652 9.08 37.38 -2.63
N LYS A 653 8.00 36.80 -3.15
CA LYS A 653 6.61 37.23 -2.88
C LYS A 653 5.99 36.41 -1.74
N ALA A 654 4.89 36.88 -1.15
CA ALA A 654 4.16 36.17 -0.10
C ALA A 654 3.82 34.72 -0.47
N GLY A 655 3.27 34.50 -1.67
CA GLY A 655 2.93 33.17 -2.19
C GLY A 655 4.13 32.21 -2.37
N TYR A 656 5.37 32.68 -2.19
CA TYR A 656 6.56 31.82 -2.09
C TYR A 656 6.58 31.02 -0.77
N PHE A 657 6.11 31.63 0.31
CA PHE A 657 6.14 31.08 1.67
C PHE A 657 4.85 30.33 2.04
N GLU A 658 3.78 30.52 1.28
CA GLU A 658 2.51 29.80 1.42
C GLU A 658 2.54 28.38 0.83
N LYS A 659 3.46 28.10 -0.11
CA LYS A 659 3.49 26.82 -0.82
C LYS A 659 4.08 25.73 0.03
N GLU A 660 3.24 24.77 0.42
CA GLU A 660 3.69 23.53 1.03
C GLU A 660 4.62 22.77 0.09
N ILE A 661 5.80 22.41 0.60
CA ILE A 661 6.67 21.48 -0.11
C ILE A 661 6.14 20.06 0.17
N PHE A 662 5.43 19.47 -0.81
CA PHE A 662 4.96 18.09 -0.79
C PHE A 662 6.14 17.10 -0.73
N GLN A 663 6.01 16.08 0.12
CA GLN A 663 6.96 14.97 0.11
C GLN A 663 6.69 14.05 -1.10
N PRO A 664 7.69 13.29 -1.59
CA PRO A 664 7.48 12.32 -2.67
C PRO A 664 6.32 11.34 -2.42
N LYS A 665 6.09 10.97 -1.16
CA LYS A 665 4.97 10.11 -0.74
C LYS A 665 3.58 10.77 -0.89
N GLU A 666 3.52 12.08 -0.99
CA GLU A 666 2.29 12.87 -1.17
C GLU A 666 2.06 13.22 -2.66
N SER A 667 2.98 12.87 -3.56
CA SER A 667 2.84 13.09 -5.01
C SER A 667 1.61 12.40 -5.63
N SER A 668 1.10 11.35 -4.98
CA SER A 668 -0.13 10.67 -5.38
C SER A 668 -1.40 11.51 -5.18
N LYS A 669 -1.29 12.67 -4.51
CA LYS A 669 -2.37 13.66 -4.30
C LYS A 669 -2.40 14.78 -5.36
N LEU A 670 -1.42 14.80 -6.26
CA LEU A 670 -1.33 15.81 -7.31
C LEU A 670 -1.73 15.21 -8.66
N THR A 671 -2.38 16.00 -9.50
CA THR A 671 -2.57 15.67 -10.93
C THR A 671 -1.23 15.71 -11.67
N TYR A 672 -1.16 15.18 -12.89
CA TYR A 672 0.04 15.20 -13.72
C TYR A 672 0.52 16.63 -13.98
N ARG A 673 -0.42 17.55 -14.26
CA ARG A 673 -0.10 18.96 -14.53
C ARG A 673 0.42 19.66 -13.28
N GLU A 674 -0.24 19.46 -12.14
CA GLU A 674 0.20 20.03 -10.86
C GLU A 674 1.56 19.49 -10.45
N LEU A 675 1.77 18.17 -10.55
CA LEU A 675 3.06 17.54 -10.24
C LEU A 675 4.18 18.06 -11.14
N ARG A 676 3.92 18.23 -12.44
CA ARG A 676 4.92 18.80 -13.37
C ARG A 676 5.27 20.24 -13.03
N ASN A 677 4.26 21.08 -12.76
CA ASN A 677 4.47 22.47 -12.35
C ASN A 677 5.25 22.55 -11.03
N TYR A 678 4.91 21.66 -10.09
CA TYR A 678 5.57 21.55 -8.80
C TYR A 678 7.03 21.10 -8.92
N ILE A 679 7.33 20.13 -9.78
CA ILE A 679 8.72 19.70 -10.08
C ILE A 679 9.53 20.86 -10.68
N ASN A 680 8.94 21.64 -11.59
CA ASN A 680 9.61 22.81 -12.17
C ASN A 680 9.92 23.85 -11.10
N TYR A 681 8.94 24.17 -10.25
CA TYR A 681 9.13 25.07 -9.11
C TYR A 681 10.24 24.61 -8.16
N LEU A 682 10.29 23.31 -7.83
CA LEU A 682 11.35 22.75 -7.00
C LEU A 682 12.72 22.86 -7.67
N ARG A 683 12.81 22.62 -8.97
CA ARG A 683 14.06 22.76 -9.74
C ARG A 683 14.55 24.19 -9.80
N GLU A 684 13.64 25.14 -10.03
CA GLU A 684 13.94 26.59 -10.02
C GLU A 684 14.42 27.03 -8.64
N SER A 685 13.84 26.47 -7.58
CA SER A 685 14.24 26.70 -6.19
C SER A 685 15.47 25.90 -5.75
N GLY A 686 16.17 25.22 -6.67
CA GLY A 686 17.40 24.49 -6.40
C GLY A 686 17.24 23.11 -5.73
N TYR A 687 16.01 22.64 -5.47
CA TYR A 687 15.76 21.34 -4.84
C TYR A 687 15.92 20.16 -5.79
N ASN A 688 16.35 19.00 -5.25
CA ASN A 688 16.40 17.75 -5.99
C ASN A 688 14.98 17.16 -6.15
N ALA A 689 14.49 17.13 -7.38
CA ALA A 689 13.17 16.60 -7.73
C ALA A 689 13.23 15.26 -8.50
N LEU A 690 14.31 14.47 -8.40
CA LEU A 690 14.48 13.22 -9.17
C LEU A 690 13.42 12.17 -8.83
N GLU A 691 13.12 11.95 -7.56
CA GLU A 691 12.10 10.99 -7.12
C GLU A 691 10.71 11.39 -7.65
N LEU A 692 10.37 12.68 -7.59
CA LEU A 692 9.10 13.21 -8.12
C LEU A 692 9.03 13.10 -9.65
N GLN A 693 10.16 13.22 -10.36
CA GLN A 693 10.20 13.00 -11.82
C GLN A 693 9.94 11.54 -12.20
N VAL A 694 10.40 10.58 -11.39
CA VAL A 694 10.06 9.16 -11.59
C VAL A 694 8.56 8.97 -11.45
N GLU A 695 7.96 9.50 -10.38
CA GLU A 695 6.51 9.43 -10.14
C GLU A 695 5.69 10.12 -11.23
N LEU A 696 6.16 11.26 -11.78
CA LEU A 696 5.54 11.91 -12.93
C LEU A 696 5.50 10.98 -14.16
N ASN A 697 6.60 10.29 -14.46
CA ASN A 697 6.64 9.34 -15.57
C ASN A 697 5.79 8.08 -15.29
N LYS A 698 5.67 7.67 -14.01
CA LYS A 698 4.79 6.56 -13.59
C LYS A 698 3.32 6.85 -13.82
N LYS A 699 2.89 8.11 -13.74
CA LYS A 699 1.50 8.49 -14.07
C LYS A 699 1.07 8.09 -15.49
N ILE A 700 2.01 8.03 -16.43
CA ILE A 700 1.73 7.64 -17.83
C ILE A 700 2.09 6.17 -18.08
N SER A 701 3.23 5.71 -17.58
CA SER A 701 3.70 4.35 -17.85
C SER A 701 2.86 3.29 -17.12
N PHE A 702 2.34 3.57 -15.93
CA PHE A 702 1.60 2.58 -15.16
C PHE A 702 0.31 2.09 -15.84
N PRO A 703 -0.59 2.95 -16.38
CA PRO A 703 -1.78 2.50 -17.12
C PRO A 703 -1.46 1.62 -18.33
N LEU A 704 -0.33 1.85 -19.00
CA LEU A 704 0.12 1.09 -20.16
C LEU A 704 0.39 -0.38 -19.83
N SER A 705 0.64 -0.69 -18.55
CA SER A 705 0.84 -2.07 -18.07
C SER A 705 -0.31 -3.00 -18.48
N CYS A 706 -1.56 -2.53 -18.60
CA CYS A 706 -2.68 -3.33 -19.09
C CYS A 706 -2.43 -3.95 -20.46
N ILE A 707 -1.88 -3.16 -21.40
CA ILE A 707 -1.58 -3.63 -22.75
C ILE A 707 -0.42 -4.62 -22.72
N ILE A 708 0.61 -4.32 -21.91
CA ILE A 708 1.77 -5.20 -21.72
C ILE A 708 1.35 -6.55 -21.11
N MET A 709 0.42 -6.54 -20.15
CA MET A 709 -0.14 -7.74 -19.55
C MET A 709 -0.86 -8.61 -20.59
N ILE A 710 -1.63 -8.03 -21.51
CA ILE A 710 -2.26 -8.77 -22.61
C ILE A 710 -1.21 -9.33 -23.56
N LEU A 711 -0.23 -8.50 -23.91
CA LEU A 711 0.84 -8.86 -24.85
C LEU A 711 1.63 -10.09 -24.40
N ILE A 712 1.82 -10.25 -23.08
CA ILE A 712 2.44 -11.44 -22.50
C ILE A 712 1.42 -12.56 -22.31
N ALA A 713 0.21 -12.25 -21.84
CA ALA A 713 -0.81 -13.25 -21.55
C ALA A 713 -1.17 -14.08 -22.79
N VAL A 714 -1.30 -13.45 -23.95
CA VAL A 714 -1.76 -14.11 -25.18
C VAL A 714 -0.81 -15.25 -25.60
N PRO A 715 0.50 -15.05 -25.82
CA PRO A 715 1.41 -16.14 -26.16
C PRO A 715 1.49 -17.23 -25.11
N PHE A 716 1.52 -16.84 -23.83
CA PHE A 716 1.53 -17.83 -22.75
C PHE A 716 0.26 -18.66 -22.75
N SER A 717 -0.91 -18.08 -22.99
CA SER A 717 -2.19 -18.80 -23.00
C SER A 717 -2.23 -19.93 -24.02
N PHE A 718 -1.70 -19.69 -25.23
CA PHE A 718 -1.66 -20.70 -26.29
C PHE A 718 -0.56 -21.75 -26.07
N SER A 719 0.52 -21.40 -25.38
CA SER A 719 1.60 -22.35 -25.05
C SER A 719 1.22 -23.37 -23.95
N MET A 720 0.09 -23.20 -23.25
CA MET A 720 -0.31 -24.06 -22.13
C MET A 720 -0.85 -25.42 -22.56
N GLY A 721 -1.28 -25.55 -23.82
CA GLY A 721 -1.98 -26.75 -24.32
C GLY A 721 -3.22 -27.10 -23.48
N LYS A 722 -3.52 -28.40 -23.35
CA LYS A 722 -4.73 -28.88 -22.65
C LYS A 722 -4.65 -28.86 -21.11
N LYS A 723 -3.66 -28.17 -20.52
CA LYS A 723 -3.44 -28.11 -19.06
C LYS A 723 -4.50 -27.29 -18.30
N GLY A 724 -5.37 -26.57 -19.01
CA GLY A 724 -6.57 -25.91 -18.48
C GLY A 724 -6.31 -24.64 -17.66
N ALA A 725 -7.40 -23.99 -17.21
CA ALA A 725 -7.39 -22.64 -16.61
C ALA A 725 -6.48 -22.46 -15.37
N PHE A 726 -6.27 -23.50 -14.55
CA PHE A 726 -5.46 -23.40 -13.33
C PHE A 726 -3.98 -23.20 -13.61
N TYR A 727 -3.49 -23.78 -14.71
CA TYR A 727 -2.12 -23.54 -15.16
C TYR A 727 -1.97 -22.09 -15.65
N GLY A 728 -3.00 -21.57 -16.31
CA GLY A 728 -3.22 -20.14 -16.61
C GLY A 728 -3.01 -19.23 -15.42
N ILE A 729 -3.76 -19.53 -14.35
CA ILE A 729 -3.71 -18.77 -13.10
C ILE A 729 -2.30 -18.85 -12.47
N GLY A 730 -1.70 -20.04 -12.37
CA GLY A 730 -0.34 -20.21 -11.84
C GLY A 730 0.70 -19.34 -12.55
N ILE A 731 0.70 -19.35 -13.89
CA ILE A 731 1.63 -18.56 -14.70
C ILE A 731 1.35 -17.06 -14.59
N SER A 732 0.09 -16.64 -14.55
CA SER A 732 -0.28 -15.23 -14.37
C SER A 732 0.33 -14.63 -13.12
N ILE A 733 0.38 -15.40 -12.02
CA ILE A 733 0.91 -14.95 -10.74
C ILE A 733 2.43 -14.77 -10.84
N ALA A 734 3.14 -15.75 -11.42
CA ALA A 734 4.57 -15.66 -11.61
C ALA A 734 4.96 -14.44 -12.46
N ILE A 735 4.21 -14.18 -13.54
CA ILE A 735 4.40 -13.00 -14.39
C ILE A 735 4.12 -11.71 -13.61
N ALA A 736 3.00 -11.64 -12.88
CA ALA A 736 2.66 -10.46 -12.08
C ALA A 736 3.73 -10.16 -11.03
N ILE A 737 4.17 -11.16 -10.25
CA ILE A 737 5.24 -11.01 -9.26
C ILE A 737 6.53 -10.51 -9.93
N GLY A 738 6.93 -11.13 -11.05
CA GLY A 738 8.11 -10.73 -11.79
C GLY A 738 8.04 -9.28 -12.25
N TYR A 739 6.90 -8.87 -12.82
CA TYR A 739 6.68 -7.50 -13.27
C TYR A 739 6.79 -6.49 -12.12
N TRP A 740 6.07 -6.71 -11.02
CA TRP A 740 6.07 -5.80 -9.88
C TRP A 740 7.42 -5.72 -9.16
N THR A 741 8.13 -6.85 -9.06
CA THR A 741 9.47 -6.88 -8.46
C THR A 741 10.45 -6.07 -9.29
N ILE A 742 10.45 -6.28 -10.61
CA ILE A 742 11.32 -5.54 -11.53
C ILE A 742 10.96 -4.04 -11.52
N ALA A 743 9.66 -3.70 -11.55
CA ALA A 743 9.20 -2.32 -11.45
C ALA A 743 9.67 -1.62 -10.17
N GLY A 744 9.52 -2.28 -9.01
CA GLY A 744 9.99 -1.72 -7.75
C GLY A 744 11.51 -1.49 -7.68
N VAL A 745 12.30 -2.38 -8.31
CA VAL A 745 13.77 -2.20 -8.42
C VAL A 745 14.11 -0.98 -9.28
N PHE A 746 13.50 -0.86 -10.47
CA PHE A 746 13.76 0.27 -11.38
C PHE A 746 13.30 1.60 -10.78
N ASP A 747 12.12 1.64 -10.15
CA ASP A 747 11.61 2.82 -9.45
C ASP A 747 12.62 3.32 -8.42
N ALA A 748 13.15 2.41 -7.61
CA ALA A 748 14.12 2.75 -6.59
C ALA A 748 15.45 3.23 -7.20
N MET A 749 15.98 2.55 -8.22
CA MET A 749 17.18 3.00 -8.93
C MET A 749 17.02 4.42 -9.51
N GLY A 750 15.82 4.76 -10.02
CA GLY A 750 15.50 6.10 -10.49
C GLY A 750 15.45 7.14 -9.36
N ALA A 751 14.79 6.80 -8.24
CA ALA A 751 14.68 7.68 -7.08
C ALA A 751 16.05 8.07 -6.51
N TYR A 752 17.02 7.14 -6.53
CA TYR A 752 18.39 7.39 -6.06
C TYR A 752 19.31 8.04 -7.10
N GLY A 753 18.84 8.29 -8.32
CA GLY A 753 19.62 8.88 -9.40
C GLY A 753 20.61 7.93 -10.09
N HIS A 754 20.51 6.61 -9.86
CA HIS A 754 21.31 5.61 -10.58
C HIS A 754 20.81 5.40 -12.01
N LEU A 755 19.54 5.70 -12.27
CA LEU A 755 18.93 5.66 -13.59
C LEU A 755 18.21 6.98 -13.89
N ALA A 756 18.15 7.35 -15.17
CA ALA A 756 17.35 8.48 -15.61
C ALA A 756 15.87 8.25 -15.24
N PRO A 757 15.13 9.27 -14.76
CA PRO A 757 13.75 9.10 -14.31
C PRO A 757 12.81 8.48 -15.35
N PHE A 758 13.03 8.77 -16.63
CA PHE A 758 12.29 8.16 -17.73
C PHE A 758 12.54 6.64 -17.82
N LEU A 759 13.81 6.21 -17.82
CA LEU A 759 14.16 4.79 -17.89
C LEU A 759 13.65 4.03 -16.66
N ALA A 760 13.74 4.62 -15.47
CA ALA A 760 13.23 4.01 -14.25
C ALA A 760 11.74 3.66 -14.35
N ALA A 761 10.90 4.59 -14.81
CA ALA A 761 9.46 4.35 -14.93
C ALA A 761 9.08 3.46 -16.13
N TRP A 762 9.78 3.57 -17.26
CA TRP A 762 9.41 2.89 -18.51
C TRP A 762 10.08 1.53 -18.73
N ALA A 763 11.24 1.26 -18.11
CA ALA A 763 11.99 0.02 -18.31
C ALA A 763 11.17 -1.26 -18.05
N PRO A 764 10.32 -1.36 -17.02
CA PRO A 764 9.48 -2.55 -16.81
C PRO A 764 8.57 -2.81 -18.01
N ASN A 765 7.86 -1.78 -18.49
CA ASN A 765 6.98 -1.91 -19.66
C ASN A 765 7.75 -2.24 -20.94
N ILE A 766 8.93 -1.67 -21.13
CA ILE A 766 9.76 -1.93 -22.32
C ILE A 766 10.24 -3.38 -22.31
N LEU A 767 10.77 -3.86 -21.17
CA LEU A 767 11.31 -5.21 -21.05
C LEU A 767 10.23 -6.27 -21.22
N PHE A 768 9.14 -6.13 -20.49
CA PHE A 768 8.00 -7.06 -20.57
C PHE A 768 7.25 -6.94 -21.90
N GLY A 769 7.16 -5.74 -22.45
CA GLY A 769 6.59 -5.49 -23.77
C GLY A 769 7.39 -6.13 -24.89
N ALA A 770 8.72 -5.97 -24.88
CA ALA A 770 9.61 -6.61 -25.85
C ALA A 770 9.54 -8.14 -25.74
N ALA A 771 9.58 -8.69 -24.51
CA ALA A 771 9.43 -10.12 -24.29
C ALA A 771 8.08 -10.64 -24.81
N GLY A 772 6.97 -9.96 -24.50
CA GLY A 772 5.65 -10.31 -24.99
C GLY A 772 5.55 -10.25 -26.51
N LEU A 773 6.11 -9.22 -27.14
CA LEU A 773 6.13 -9.06 -28.60
C LEU A 773 6.92 -10.21 -29.27
N ILE A 774 8.11 -10.53 -28.76
CA ILE A 774 8.94 -11.63 -29.28
C ILE A 774 8.19 -12.96 -29.17
N LEU A 775 7.57 -13.23 -28.02
CA LEU A 775 6.77 -14.44 -27.82
C LEU A 775 5.56 -14.48 -28.77
N LEU A 776 4.92 -13.34 -29.01
CA LEU A 776 3.77 -13.21 -29.91
C LEU A 776 4.17 -13.47 -31.37
N LEU A 777 5.30 -12.92 -31.82
CA LEU A 777 5.82 -13.12 -33.18
C LEU A 777 6.30 -14.56 -33.42
N ASN A 778 6.80 -15.23 -32.39
CA ASN A 778 7.24 -16.64 -32.46
C ASN A 778 6.09 -17.65 -32.43
N MET A 779 4.84 -17.21 -32.25
CA MET A 779 3.69 -18.12 -32.27
C MET A 779 3.48 -18.67 -33.68
N ARG A 780 3.48 -20.00 -33.81
CA ARG A 780 3.11 -20.67 -35.06
C ARG A 780 1.61 -20.52 -35.30
N THR A 781 1.24 -19.62 -36.22
CA THR A 781 -0.14 -19.48 -36.73
C THR A 781 -0.54 -20.70 -37.52
#